data_AF-A0A969XV16-F1
#
_entry.id   AF-A0A969XV16-F1
#
_cell.length_a   1.000
_cell.length_b   1.000
_cell.length_c   1.000
_cell.angle_alpha   90.00
_cell.angle_beta   90.00
_cell.angle_gamma   90.00
#
_symmetry.space_group_name_H-M   'P 1'
#
loop_
_entity.id
_entity.type
_entity.pdbx_description
1 polymer ?
#
loop_
_entity_poly.entity_id
_entity_poly.type
_entity_poly.pdbx_seq_one_letter_code
_entity_poly.pdbx_strand_id
1 'polypeptide(L)'
;MKAQAMTVVSGVVLSLILSSVAGAQDVAPSVTFWQVPPGTEASWFVPNHWSAGVPTLWTTAYINNGGAALVGPSTSSTGAVAANLHLGGHRGGSIHQTDGLLAVRGATWMGPIGYGLPLPEVYPGPTGQAGGTYRLDGGTFTTANLFIGAGWTYYAITNAYTDGPAYGINGSVFTQNRGDVVVDQTMYVGYAPITICAEPMTADAEAAMRTAADADYLYRPGALYVLNDGTFTAATARIGYGGKGRFVQRGGSAAFEGALFIGGGQNYIYPLPMPMGMQTDRPAESDLKLWPGYYDGGQYQLIDGDVAAGSIHVGQQGRGTMVQSGGTVKVAASLQVGSDWWWYPILATDGTTDAMSSAVMPQVVLPAVGTYRLEGDAVLATATTEVGLGGTGHFIQDGGSHRVAGALRIGDNRYWFYDDPRIMTADGSFAPIPVPYPVPSDGRYTLNRGLVQAARLELGAGYNGYPTDALTVDPRMADQAAWAVLPWKPATFTQNGGAAAIAGPIAVYGGTYRLNDGAVKAYSLQLADGYPYSPSAFIQTGGEADFGDGGIRIGPAPRALPLDATTAAIEETPSFAPVYGPSTLALHGGRLSTPSIRVLGAGSAVSQTGGVMNVHAMTVAGGEAKASFTGGWLNVDRLQVGSNALAADVPSSRLHVGRSANITVSEQATLGGGAAYSAEPGANLLMSGADFHNASTRSDALAGLFHTRMTFVTGPTDDNIFETYEAAGKDLGFTRAGFWRNFVMDSLVVGTPDWSHVWDIGTLQLVDDFDNQANASTDRPEALYVHELVVGPGSILDLNGLNLYALVMRIHPDAKIIGDLPSVRLDAVEMTRPGDADMDGDVDLDDFVCLKNNFGLTARVHWGHGDYDGNGRVDLDDFALLKNNFGTAAAVPEPATLVLLALGAATLRRRR
;
A
#
# COMPACT_ATOMS: atom_id res chain seq x y z
N MET A 1 -31.23 -6.31 -13.69
CA MET A 1 -32.29 -6.67 -14.67
C MET A 1 -32.80 -8.10 -14.51
N LYS A 2 -31.97 -9.15 -14.40
CA LYS A 2 -32.48 -10.53 -14.12
C LYS A 2 -33.16 -10.69 -12.74
N ALA A 3 -32.67 -10.02 -11.70
CA ALA A 3 -33.30 -10.04 -10.36
C ALA A 3 -34.73 -9.48 -10.36
N GLN A 4 -34.93 -8.28 -10.93
CA GLN A 4 -36.27 -7.69 -11.11
C GLN A 4 -37.21 -8.57 -11.95
N ALA A 5 -36.70 -9.27 -12.96
CA ALA A 5 -37.52 -10.17 -13.77
C ALA A 5 -37.98 -11.43 -13.00
N MET A 6 -37.21 -11.93 -12.02
CA MET A 6 -37.61 -13.07 -11.19
C MET A 6 -38.46 -12.66 -9.97
N THR A 7 -38.23 -11.50 -9.35
CA THR A 7 -39.15 -10.94 -8.33
C THR A 7 -40.57 -10.77 -8.90
N VAL A 8 -40.68 -10.39 -10.18
CA VAL A 8 -41.96 -10.30 -10.89
C VAL A 8 -42.62 -11.68 -11.07
N VAL A 9 -41.86 -12.76 -11.28
CA VAL A 9 -42.43 -14.11 -11.44
C VAL A 9 -42.95 -14.66 -10.10
N SER A 10 -42.25 -14.46 -8.98
CA SER A 10 -42.74 -14.89 -7.65
C SER A 10 -43.87 -14.03 -7.10
N GLY A 11 -43.82 -12.72 -7.29
CA GLY A 11 -44.93 -11.82 -6.97
C GLY A 11 -46.20 -12.18 -7.75
N VAL A 12 -46.04 -12.67 -8.98
CA VAL A 12 -47.13 -13.21 -9.81
C VAL A 12 -47.61 -14.57 -9.32
N VAL A 13 -46.75 -15.50 -8.88
CA VAL A 13 -47.17 -16.81 -8.34
C VAL A 13 -47.89 -16.65 -6.99
N LEU A 14 -47.37 -15.85 -6.07
CA LEU A 14 -48.04 -15.59 -4.79
C LEU A 14 -49.31 -14.75 -4.98
N SER A 15 -49.33 -13.76 -5.90
CA SER A 15 -50.55 -13.02 -6.27
C SER A 15 -51.58 -13.88 -7.00
N LEU A 16 -51.18 -14.83 -7.85
CA LEU A 16 -52.09 -15.78 -8.52
C LEU A 16 -52.74 -16.72 -7.51
N ILE A 17 -51.99 -17.17 -6.50
CA ILE A 17 -52.52 -17.98 -5.41
C ILE A 17 -53.43 -17.15 -4.50
N LEU A 18 -53.04 -15.92 -4.12
CA LEU A 18 -53.85 -15.02 -3.28
C LEU A 18 -55.13 -14.52 -3.98
N SER A 19 -55.08 -14.26 -5.30
CA SER A 19 -56.25 -13.82 -6.09
C SER A 19 -57.28 -14.92 -6.31
N SER A 20 -56.90 -16.20 -6.18
CA SER A 20 -57.83 -17.34 -6.24
C SER A 20 -58.67 -17.54 -4.97
N VAL A 21 -58.40 -16.79 -3.88
CA VAL A 21 -59.05 -16.94 -2.55
C VAL A 21 -59.73 -15.63 -2.11
N ALA A 22 -60.14 -14.78 -3.05
CA ALA A 22 -60.91 -13.57 -2.78
C ALA A 22 -62.32 -13.92 -2.24
N GLY A 23 -62.40 -14.20 -0.95
CA GLY A 23 -63.67 -14.49 -0.27
C GLY A 23 -63.62 -14.84 1.22
N ALA A 24 -62.45 -15.04 1.85
CA ALA A 24 -62.39 -15.41 3.26
C ALA A 24 -62.04 -14.20 4.16
N GLN A 25 -63.03 -13.72 4.92
CA GLN A 25 -62.91 -12.74 6.00
C GLN A 25 -62.03 -13.25 7.15
N ASP A 26 -61.54 -12.30 7.97
CA ASP A 26 -60.80 -12.45 9.23
C ASP A 26 -61.16 -13.70 10.08
N VAL A 27 -60.49 -14.82 9.83
CA VAL A 27 -60.44 -15.97 10.75
C VAL A 27 -59.02 -16.02 11.32
N ALA A 28 -58.91 -15.98 12.65
CA ALA A 28 -57.63 -16.20 13.34
C ALA A 28 -57.01 -17.51 12.82
N PRO A 29 -55.71 -17.54 12.50
CA PRO A 29 -55.13 -18.69 11.85
C PRO A 29 -55.34 -19.96 12.69
N SER A 30 -55.94 -20.98 12.06
CA SER A 30 -56.12 -22.30 12.69
C SER A 30 -54.76 -22.94 12.94
N VAL A 31 -54.63 -23.78 13.97
CA VAL A 31 -53.35 -24.44 14.30
C VAL A 31 -53.44 -25.92 13.97
N THR A 32 -52.38 -26.48 13.37
CA THR A 32 -52.27 -27.92 13.10
C THR A 32 -50.86 -28.43 13.41
N PHE A 33 -50.77 -29.62 13.99
CA PHE A 33 -49.53 -30.24 14.43
C PHE A 33 -49.25 -31.52 13.64
N TRP A 34 -48.01 -31.72 13.22
CA TRP A 34 -47.53 -32.94 12.59
C TRP A 34 -47.64 -34.13 13.55
N GLN A 35 -48.23 -35.21 13.07
CA GLN A 35 -48.54 -36.40 13.88
C GLN A 35 -47.61 -37.59 13.58
N VAL A 36 -46.88 -37.57 12.45
CA VAL A 36 -46.03 -38.71 12.08
C VAL A 36 -44.78 -38.73 12.97
N PRO A 37 -44.48 -39.85 13.65
CA PRO A 37 -43.36 -39.95 14.57
C PRO A 37 -41.99 -39.89 13.85
N PRO A 38 -40.89 -39.65 14.59
CA PRO A 38 -39.53 -39.71 14.04
C PRO A 38 -39.19 -41.06 13.39
N GLY A 39 -38.33 -41.04 12.37
CA GLY A 39 -37.78 -42.25 11.73
C GLY A 39 -38.48 -42.69 10.44
N THR A 40 -39.55 -42.02 10.01
CA THR A 40 -40.18 -42.25 8.70
C THR A 40 -40.58 -40.93 8.06
N GLU A 41 -40.11 -40.67 6.84
CA GLU A 41 -40.57 -39.53 6.03
C GLU A 41 -41.99 -39.79 5.52
N ALA A 42 -42.88 -38.80 5.65
CA ALA A 42 -44.25 -38.94 5.23
C ALA A 42 -44.76 -37.70 4.49
N SER A 43 -45.66 -37.91 3.54
CA SER A 43 -46.13 -36.84 2.65
C SER A 43 -46.86 -35.72 3.40
N TRP A 44 -46.52 -34.47 3.10
CA TRP A 44 -47.21 -33.26 3.59
C TRP A 44 -48.72 -33.28 3.26
N PHE A 45 -49.10 -33.90 2.14
CA PHE A 45 -50.43 -33.79 1.53
C PHE A 45 -51.47 -34.76 2.10
N VAL A 46 -51.12 -35.62 3.07
CA VAL A 46 -52.06 -36.58 3.67
C VAL A 46 -52.74 -35.95 4.89
N PRO A 47 -54.07 -35.79 4.91
CA PRO A 47 -54.78 -35.10 6.01
C PRO A 47 -54.51 -35.67 7.39
N ASN A 48 -54.43 -37.00 7.53
CA ASN A 48 -54.25 -37.66 8.83
C ASN A 48 -52.82 -37.57 9.37
N HIS A 49 -51.87 -36.99 8.62
CA HIS A 49 -50.55 -36.65 9.14
C HIS A 49 -50.57 -35.36 9.98
N TRP A 50 -51.70 -34.65 9.99
CA TRP A 50 -51.87 -33.37 10.65
C TRP A 50 -53.07 -33.41 11.60
N SER A 51 -52.94 -32.84 12.80
CA SER A 51 -53.98 -32.88 13.85
C SER A 51 -55.31 -32.21 13.45
N ALA A 52 -55.26 -31.24 12.54
CA ALA A 52 -56.41 -30.49 12.05
C ALA A 52 -56.49 -30.47 10.51
N GLY A 53 -56.02 -31.55 9.87
CA GLY A 53 -55.98 -31.66 8.40
C GLY A 53 -54.80 -30.92 7.78
N VAL A 54 -54.65 -31.05 6.45
CA VAL A 54 -53.54 -30.47 5.69
C VAL A 54 -53.52 -28.94 5.86
N PRO A 55 -52.36 -28.33 6.17
CA PRO A 55 -52.23 -26.88 6.30
C PRO A 55 -52.75 -26.11 5.07
N THR A 56 -53.37 -24.97 5.34
CA THR A 56 -53.83 -23.99 4.34
C THR A 56 -53.11 -22.65 4.51
N LEU A 57 -53.32 -21.69 3.61
CA LEU A 57 -52.80 -20.30 3.74
C LEU A 57 -53.32 -19.53 4.97
N TRP A 58 -54.24 -20.13 5.73
CA TRP A 58 -54.82 -19.60 6.96
C TRP A 58 -54.51 -20.49 8.17
N THR A 59 -53.58 -21.44 8.03
CA THR A 59 -53.22 -22.39 9.09
C THR A 59 -51.77 -22.22 9.51
N THR A 60 -51.50 -22.08 10.81
CA THR A 60 -50.16 -22.19 11.39
C THR A 60 -49.82 -23.67 11.57
N ALA A 61 -48.79 -24.14 10.87
CA ALA A 61 -48.35 -25.53 10.88
C ALA A 61 -47.13 -25.73 11.80
N TYR A 62 -47.17 -26.75 12.66
CA TYR A 62 -46.08 -27.11 13.57
C TYR A 62 -45.54 -28.51 13.27
N ILE A 63 -44.24 -28.64 13.01
CA ILE A 63 -43.49 -29.89 12.97
C ILE A 63 -42.48 -29.85 14.12
N ASN A 64 -42.92 -30.27 15.31
CA ASN A 64 -42.19 -30.13 16.57
C ASN A 64 -42.00 -31.45 17.34
N ASN A 65 -42.43 -32.57 16.75
CA ASN A 65 -42.43 -33.91 17.33
C ASN A 65 -41.21 -34.76 16.93
N GLY A 66 -40.26 -34.19 16.17
CA GLY A 66 -39.09 -34.88 15.60
C GLY A 66 -39.36 -35.65 14.30
N GLY A 67 -40.58 -35.61 13.76
CA GLY A 67 -40.94 -36.23 12.48
C GLY A 67 -40.40 -35.48 11.24
N ALA A 68 -40.57 -36.10 10.07
CA ALA A 68 -40.11 -35.58 8.78
C ALA A 68 -41.25 -35.50 7.76
N ALA A 69 -41.53 -34.28 7.28
CA ALA A 69 -42.52 -34.05 6.22
C ALA A 69 -41.83 -34.00 4.85
N LEU A 70 -42.30 -34.84 3.92
CA LEU A 70 -41.87 -34.87 2.53
C LEU A 70 -42.76 -33.98 1.67
N VAL A 71 -42.15 -33.00 1.02
CA VAL A 71 -42.76 -32.20 -0.06
C VAL A 71 -42.12 -32.68 -1.37
N GLY A 72 -42.94 -33.05 -2.34
CA GLY A 72 -42.48 -33.57 -3.62
C GLY A 72 -43.47 -33.22 -4.73
N PRO A 73 -43.31 -33.78 -5.94
CA PRO A 73 -44.20 -33.50 -7.06
C PRO A 73 -45.64 -33.86 -6.67
N SER A 74 -46.46 -32.82 -6.62
CA SER A 74 -47.82 -32.86 -6.12
C SER A 74 -48.79 -33.25 -7.24
N THR A 75 -49.79 -34.08 -6.94
CA THR A 75 -50.99 -34.22 -7.80
C THR A 75 -52.02 -33.11 -7.56
N SER A 76 -51.80 -32.25 -6.56
CA SER A 76 -52.60 -31.05 -6.26
C SER A 76 -52.13 -29.84 -7.09
N SER A 77 -53.08 -29.01 -7.52
CA SER A 77 -52.82 -27.80 -8.29
C SER A 77 -52.28 -26.62 -7.46
N THR A 78 -52.22 -26.73 -6.13
CA THR A 78 -51.91 -25.61 -5.20
C THR A 78 -50.56 -25.71 -4.49
N GLY A 79 -49.90 -26.88 -4.50
CA GLY A 79 -48.68 -27.10 -3.72
C GLY A 79 -48.92 -27.15 -2.21
N ALA A 80 -47.86 -27.31 -1.42
CA ALA A 80 -47.92 -27.26 0.05
C ALA A 80 -48.01 -25.80 0.50
N VAL A 81 -48.92 -25.47 1.41
CA VAL A 81 -49.16 -24.07 1.83
C VAL A 81 -49.34 -23.93 3.34
N ALA A 82 -48.98 -22.78 3.92
CA ALA A 82 -49.24 -22.46 5.33
C ALA A 82 -49.40 -20.94 5.55
N ALA A 83 -50.10 -20.54 6.62
CA ALA A 83 -50.06 -19.15 7.11
C ALA A 83 -48.73 -18.84 7.80
N ASN A 84 -48.28 -19.71 8.69
CA ASN A 84 -46.95 -19.70 9.31
C ASN A 84 -46.48 -21.15 9.44
N LEU A 85 -45.17 -21.35 9.44
CA LEU A 85 -44.58 -22.68 9.56
C LEU A 85 -43.56 -22.69 10.70
N HIS A 86 -43.69 -23.64 11.62
CA HIS A 86 -42.76 -23.83 12.73
C HIS A 86 -42.13 -25.22 12.64
N LEU A 87 -40.80 -25.27 12.55
CA LEU A 87 -39.98 -26.48 12.53
C LEU A 87 -39.11 -26.53 13.78
N GLY A 88 -39.19 -27.59 14.56
CA GLY A 88 -38.43 -27.72 15.81
C GLY A 88 -39.20 -27.34 17.07
N GLY A 89 -38.50 -27.33 18.21
CA GLY A 89 -39.09 -27.17 19.55
C GLY A 89 -38.54 -28.20 20.54
N HIS A 90 -39.40 -28.80 21.38
CA HIS A 90 -38.97 -29.77 22.40
C HIS A 90 -38.38 -31.08 21.83
N ARG A 91 -38.72 -31.49 20.60
CA ARG A 91 -38.27 -32.77 20.00
C ARG A 91 -37.73 -32.64 18.56
N GLY A 92 -37.55 -31.42 18.06
CA GLY A 92 -37.07 -31.18 16.69
C GLY A 92 -38.17 -31.33 15.64
N GLY A 93 -37.79 -31.35 14.36
CA GLY A 93 -38.71 -31.53 13.24
C GLY A 93 -38.03 -31.21 11.91
N SER A 94 -38.49 -31.84 10.82
CA SER A 94 -37.80 -31.71 9.53
C SER A 94 -38.74 -31.61 8.33
N ILE A 95 -38.29 -30.87 7.32
CA ILE A 95 -38.85 -30.89 5.97
C ILE A 95 -37.79 -31.38 4.99
N HIS A 96 -38.19 -32.29 4.11
CA HIS A 96 -37.45 -32.69 2.93
C HIS A 96 -38.29 -32.32 1.71
N GLN A 97 -37.87 -31.30 0.96
CA GLN A 97 -38.51 -30.89 -0.28
C GLN A 97 -37.68 -31.36 -1.48
N THR A 98 -38.25 -32.28 -2.25
CA THR A 98 -37.60 -32.90 -3.42
C THR A 98 -37.96 -32.21 -4.73
N ASP A 99 -39.18 -31.65 -4.82
CA ASP A 99 -39.72 -30.87 -5.94
C ASP A 99 -41.02 -30.15 -5.50
N GLY A 100 -41.67 -29.41 -6.39
CA GLY A 100 -42.97 -28.76 -6.15
C GLY A 100 -42.88 -27.43 -5.40
N LEU A 101 -44.02 -26.87 -4.99
CA LEU A 101 -44.11 -25.59 -4.29
C LEU A 101 -44.42 -25.80 -2.80
N LEU A 102 -43.66 -25.14 -1.92
CA LEU A 102 -44.03 -24.86 -0.53
C LEU A 102 -44.15 -23.34 -0.32
N ALA A 103 -45.36 -22.84 -0.09
CA ALA A 103 -45.62 -21.41 0.08
C ALA A 103 -46.16 -21.07 1.47
N VAL A 104 -45.43 -20.26 2.22
CA VAL A 104 -45.78 -19.76 3.55
C VAL A 104 -46.11 -18.28 3.45
N ARG A 105 -47.36 -17.89 3.76
CA ARG A 105 -47.78 -16.48 3.64
C ARG A 105 -47.06 -15.56 4.63
N GLY A 106 -46.82 -16.05 5.84
CA GLY A 106 -46.21 -15.33 6.94
C GLY A 106 -44.77 -15.79 7.16
N ALA A 107 -44.45 -16.14 8.40
CA ALA A 107 -43.09 -16.48 8.79
C ALA A 107 -42.87 -18.00 8.86
N THR A 108 -41.69 -18.43 8.43
CA THR A 108 -41.14 -19.76 8.70
C THR A 108 -40.11 -19.66 9.81
N TRP A 109 -40.33 -20.40 10.90
CA TRP A 109 -39.47 -20.44 12.08
C TRP A 109 -38.86 -21.83 12.23
N MET A 110 -37.53 -21.89 12.32
CA MET A 110 -36.79 -23.11 12.58
C MET A 110 -36.06 -22.95 13.91
N GLY A 111 -36.44 -23.71 14.92
CA GLY A 111 -35.88 -23.63 16.27
C GLY A 111 -36.89 -23.20 17.35
N PRO A 112 -36.42 -23.03 18.59
CA PRO A 112 -37.29 -22.77 19.74
C PRO A 112 -37.93 -21.37 19.67
N ILE A 113 -39.24 -21.32 19.84
CA ILE A 113 -40.02 -20.07 19.89
C ILE A 113 -39.82 -19.46 21.28
N GLY A 114 -39.38 -18.19 21.34
CA GLY A 114 -39.28 -17.43 22.59
C GLY A 114 -40.65 -17.24 23.26
N TYR A 115 -40.68 -17.20 24.59
CA TYR A 115 -41.89 -16.99 25.39
C TYR A 115 -42.68 -15.76 24.92
N GLY A 116 -43.94 -15.96 24.51
CA GLY A 116 -44.83 -14.85 24.12
C GLY A 116 -45.98 -15.22 23.17
N LEU A 117 -45.89 -16.34 22.45
CA LEU A 117 -47.06 -16.93 21.78
C LEU A 117 -47.75 -17.90 22.74
N PRO A 118 -49.09 -17.88 22.86
CA PRO A 118 -49.80 -18.85 23.68
C PRO A 118 -49.61 -20.23 23.03
N LEU A 119 -48.65 -21.01 23.52
CA LEU A 119 -48.59 -22.43 23.22
C LEU A 119 -49.72 -23.11 24.01
N PRO A 120 -50.71 -23.71 23.35
CA PRO A 120 -51.74 -24.47 24.04
C PRO A 120 -51.18 -25.85 24.36
N GLU A 121 -50.28 -25.94 25.34
CA GLU A 121 -50.02 -27.10 26.21
C GLU A 121 -48.68 -26.91 26.94
N VAL A 122 -48.77 -26.76 28.26
CA VAL A 122 -47.62 -26.88 29.16
C VAL A 122 -47.31 -28.37 29.30
N TYR A 123 -46.26 -28.86 28.62
CA TYR A 123 -45.67 -30.16 28.96
C TYR A 123 -44.51 -29.98 29.94
N PRO A 124 -44.58 -30.55 31.15
CA PRO A 124 -43.49 -30.49 32.12
C PRO A 124 -42.49 -31.63 31.83
N GLY A 125 -41.29 -31.30 31.36
CA GLY A 125 -40.19 -32.25 31.18
C GLY A 125 -38.85 -31.54 30.92
N PRO A 126 -37.70 -32.18 31.25
CA PRO A 126 -36.39 -31.54 31.22
C PRO A 126 -36.03 -31.03 29.81
N THR A 127 -35.50 -29.83 29.79
CA THR A 127 -35.54 -28.84 28.70
C THR A 127 -34.41 -29.02 27.67
N GLY A 128 -34.50 -30.05 26.83
CA GLY A 128 -33.75 -30.12 25.57
C GLY A 128 -34.53 -29.44 24.44
N GLN A 129 -34.02 -28.34 23.88
CA GLN A 129 -34.59 -27.73 22.66
C GLN A 129 -33.83 -28.26 21.45
N ALA A 130 -34.52 -28.98 20.55
CA ALA A 130 -33.94 -29.52 19.32
C ALA A 130 -34.33 -28.63 18.13
N GLY A 131 -33.33 -28.28 17.31
CA GLY A 131 -33.50 -27.45 16.12
C GLY A 131 -34.38 -28.07 15.03
N GLY A 132 -34.91 -27.20 14.16
CA GLY A 132 -35.65 -27.62 12.96
C GLY A 132 -34.70 -27.79 11.76
N THR A 133 -34.89 -28.80 10.93
CA THR A 133 -34.08 -28.99 9.70
C THR A 133 -34.92 -28.86 8.44
N TYR A 134 -34.32 -28.33 7.39
CA TYR A 134 -34.95 -28.18 6.08
C TYR A 134 -33.95 -28.56 4.99
N ARG A 135 -34.32 -29.48 4.10
CA ARG A 135 -33.51 -29.90 2.95
C ARG A 135 -34.29 -29.66 1.66
N LEU A 136 -33.76 -28.80 0.78
CA LEU A 136 -34.32 -28.52 -0.55
C LEU A 136 -33.45 -29.15 -1.64
N ASP A 137 -33.98 -30.14 -2.36
CA ASP A 137 -33.31 -30.79 -3.50
C ASP A 137 -33.95 -30.48 -4.86
N GLY A 138 -35.00 -29.66 -4.87
CA GLY A 138 -35.72 -29.22 -6.06
C GLY A 138 -37.03 -28.51 -5.72
N GLY A 139 -37.62 -27.82 -6.70
CA GLY A 139 -38.87 -27.05 -6.53
C GLY A 139 -38.64 -25.64 -5.98
N THR A 140 -39.72 -25.02 -5.47
CA THR A 140 -39.74 -23.64 -4.97
C THR A 140 -40.22 -23.59 -3.52
N PHE A 141 -39.49 -22.88 -2.66
CA PHE A 141 -39.92 -22.52 -1.31
C PHE A 141 -40.06 -20.99 -1.23
N THR A 142 -41.23 -20.51 -0.79
CA THR A 142 -41.49 -19.07 -0.62
C THR A 142 -42.04 -18.78 0.77
N THR A 143 -41.55 -17.72 1.41
CA THR A 143 -41.98 -17.28 2.75
C THR A 143 -41.82 -15.77 2.90
N ALA A 144 -42.65 -15.09 3.71
CA ALA A 144 -42.45 -13.66 3.93
C ALA A 144 -41.19 -13.40 4.77
N ASN A 145 -41.04 -14.10 5.90
CA ASN A 145 -39.83 -14.08 6.72
C ASN A 145 -39.31 -15.49 6.95
N LEU A 146 -38.00 -15.65 7.07
CA LEU A 146 -37.35 -16.92 7.37
C LEU A 146 -36.44 -16.76 8.59
N PHE A 147 -36.71 -17.49 9.65
CA PHE A 147 -35.96 -17.47 10.90
C PHE A 147 -35.33 -18.84 11.13
N ILE A 148 -34.00 -18.91 11.15
CA ILE A 148 -33.23 -20.15 11.38
C ILE A 148 -32.45 -20.00 12.68
N GLY A 149 -32.80 -20.80 13.69
CA GLY A 149 -32.22 -20.73 15.02
C GLY A 149 -32.42 -19.37 15.70
N ALA A 150 -33.56 -18.73 15.47
CA ALA A 150 -33.90 -17.46 16.13
C ALA A 150 -34.53 -17.72 17.51
N GLY A 151 -34.04 -17.07 18.56
CA GLY A 151 -34.60 -17.16 19.89
C GLY A 151 -34.43 -15.86 20.68
N TRP A 152 -35.51 -15.39 21.29
CA TRP A 152 -35.45 -14.30 22.28
C TRP A 152 -34.93 -14.89 23.59
N THR A 153 -33.81 -14.36 24.09
CA THR A 153 -33.36 -14.69 25.46
C THR A 153 -33.64 -13.45 26.31
N TYR A 154 -34.67 -13.49 27.14
CA TYR A 154 -34.97 -12.43 28.09
C TYR A 154 -34.22 -12.75 29.39
N TYR A 155 -33.18 -11.99 29.74
CA TYR A 155 -32.55 -12.09 31.06
C TYR A 155 -33.13 -10.99 31.96
N ALA A 156 -34.11 -11.35 32.78
CA ALA A 156 -34.48 -10.54 33.94
C ALA A 156 -33.60 -10.97 35.11
N ILE A 157 -32.53 -10.22 35.39
CA ILE A 157 -31.73 -10.46 36.59
C ILE A 157 -32.48 -9.83 37.77
N THR A 158 -33.50 -10.52 38.26
CA THR A 158 -33.96 -10.32 39.64
C THR A 158 -33.08 -11.17 40.55
N ASN A 159 -32.73 -10.66 41.74
CA ASN A 159 -31.80 -11.21 42.75
C ASN A 159 -32.02 -12.69 43.23
N ALA A 160 -32.69 -13.57 42.48
CA ALA A 160 -33.05 -14.91 42.91
C ALA A 160 -32.92 -16.03 41.86
N TYR A 161 -32.30 -15.81 40.68
CA TYR A 161 -32.13 -16.89 39.69
C TYR A 161 -30.71 -16.93 39.13
N THR A 162 -29.80 -17.60 39.85
CA THR A 162 -28.41 -17.83 39.41
C THR A 162 -28.16 -19.19 38.76
N ASP A 163 -29.16 -20.09 38.65
CA ASP A 163 -28.92 -21.49 38.22
C ASP A 163 -29.77 -21.94 37.01
N GLY A 164 -29.99 -21.06 36.02
CA GLY A 164 -30.59 -21.47 34.75
C GLY A 164 -29.50 -21.82 33.71
N PRO A 165 -29.46 -23.04 33.12
CA PRO A 165 -28.53 -23.33 32.04
C PRO A 165 -28.78 -22.41 30.85
N ALA A 166 -27.70 -21.88 30.26
CA ALA A 166 -27.78 -21.13 29.02
C ALA A 166 -28.54 -21.97 27.97
N TYR A 167 -29.68 -21.48 27.51
CA TYR A 167 -30.52 -22.15 26.51
C TYR A 167 -29.78 -22.18 25.16
N GLY A 168 -28.97 -23.22 24.95
CA GLY A 168 -28.26 -23.46 23.70
C GLY A 168 -29.23 -23.76 22.56
N ILE A 169 -29.32 -22.87 21.57
CA ILE A 169 -30.05 -23.11 20.32
C ILE A 169 -29.18 -24.03 19.46
N ASN A 170 -29.29 -25.35 19.65
CA ASN A 170 -28.53 -26.33 18.87
C ASN A 170 -29.34 -26.90 17.69
N GLY A 171 -28.79 -26.80 16.46
CA GLY A 171 -29.10 -27.71 15.35
C GLY A 171 -30.15 -27.29 14.31
N SER A 172 -30.47 -25.99 14.14
CA SER A 172 -31.38 -25.57 13.05
C SER A 172 -30.63 -25.39 11.73
N VAL A 173 -30.89 -26.22 10.73
CA VAL A 173 -30.12 -26.23 9.47
C VAL A 173 -31.05 -26.15 8.27
N PHE A 174 -30.82 -25.19 7.38
CA PHE A 174 -31.43 -25.14 6.06
C PHE A 174 -30.37 -25.45 5.00
N THR A 175 -30.56 -26.54 4.27
CA THR A 175 -29.65 -26.97 3.19
C THR A 175 -30.37 -26.83 1.85
N GLN A 176 -29.91 -25.90 1.03
CA GLN A 176 -30.36 -25.74 -0.35
C GLN A 176 -29.38 -26.47 -1.28
N ASN A 177 -29.77 -27.67 -1.73
CA ASN A 177 -29.01 -28.44 -2.70
C ASN A 177 -29.28 -27.99 -4.13
N ARG A 178 -30.56 -27.71 -4.47
CA ARG A 178 -31.07 -27.21 -5.75
C ARG A 178 -32.41 -26.49 -5.52
N GLY A 179 -33.01 -25.92 -6.56
CA GLY A 179 -34.33 -25.27 -6.48
C GLY A 179 -34.27 -23.79 -6.08
N ASP A 180 -35.44 -23.19 -5.90
CA ASP A 180 -35.61 -21.75 -5.70
C ASP A 180 -36.11 -21.45 -4.27
N VAL A 181 -35.43 -20.55 -3.56
CA VAL A 181 -35.84 -20.04 -2.25
C VAL A 181 -36.11 -18.55 -2.36
N VAL A 182 -37.32 -18.13 -1.98
CA VAL A 182 -37.76 -16.74 -2.05
C VAL A 182 -38.22 -16.29 -0.67
N VAL A 183 -37.54 -15.27 -0.13
CA VAL A 183 -37.88 -14.63 1.14
C VAL A 183 -38.30 -13.18 0.85
N ASP A 184 -39.59 -12.90 0.87
CA ASP A 184 -40.09 -11.59 0.41
C ASP A 184 -39.59 -10.41 1.28
N GLN A 185 -39.28 -10.67 2.55
CA GLN A 185 -38.79 -9.68 3.49
C GLN A 185 -37.41 -10.09 4.04
N THR A 186 -37.33 -10.42 5.33
CA THR A 186 -36.04 -10.59 6.00
C THR A 186 -35.77 -12.05 6.34
N MET A 187 -34.56 -12.49 6.02
CA MET A 187 -33.99 -13.74 6.50
C MET A 187 -33.11 -13.50 7.72
N TYR A 188 -33.27 -14.32 8.75
CA TYR A 188 -32.48 -14.31 9.97
C TYR A 188 -31.88 -15.69 10.21
N VAL A 189 -30.55 -15.77 10.35
CA VAL A 189 -29.84 -17.00 10.75
C VAL A 189 -29.10 -16.73 12.04
N GLY A 190 -29.36 -17.51 13.09
CA GLY A 190 -28.73 -17.33 14.40
C GLY A 190 -29.06 -15.99 15.04
N TYR A 191 -30.31 -15.54 14.95
CA TYR A 191 -30.77 -14.26 15.51
C TYR A 191 -30.99 -14.35 17.02
N ALA A 192 -30.26 -13.54 17.78
CA ALA A 192 -30.41 -13.41 19.23
C ALA A 192 -30.19 -11.94 19.66
N PRO A 193 -31.23 -11.09 19.65
CA PRO A 193 -31.15 -9.79 20.31
C PRO A 193 -30.99 -10.05 21.82
N ILE A 194 -29.92 -9.53 22.40
CA ILE A 194 -29.69 -9.62 23.84
C ILE A 194 -30.18 -8.31 24.45
N THR A 195 -31.28 -8.38 25.20
CA THR A 195 -31.74 -7.30 26.06
C THR A 195 -31.34 -7.64 27.48
N ILE A 196 -30.37 -6.92 28.04
CA ILE A 196 -29.98 -7.05 29.45
C ILE A 196 -30.71 -5.95 30.21
N CYS A 197 -31.63 -6.34 31.10
CA CYS A 197 -32.25 -5.42 32.05
C CYS A 197 -31.52 -5.59 33.40
N ALA A 198 -30.80 -4.57 33.84
CA ALA A 198 -30.12 -4.59 35.12
C ALA A 198 -30.74 -3.55 36.09
N GLU A 199 -31.05 -4.00 37.31
CA GLU A 199 -31.01 -3.13 38.51
C GLU A 199 -29.53 -2.76 38.82
N PRO A 200 -29.23 -1.81 39.73
CA PRO A 200 -27.85 -1.40 39.98
C PRO A 200 -26.92 -2.60 40.23
N MET A 201 -26.01 -2.85 39.30
CA MET A 201 -25.13 -4.01 39.33
C MET A 201 -24.04 -3.82 40.39
N THR A 202 -23.81 -4.83 41.22
CA THR A 202 -22.62 -4.87 42.07
C THR A 202 -21.38 -5.14 41.20
N ALA A 203 -20.20 -4.70 41.65
CA ALA A 203 -18.94 -4.92 40.93
C ALA A 203 -18.66 -6.42 40.66
N ASP A 204 -19.11 -7.30 41.56
CA ASP A 204 -18.97 -8.76 41.41
C ASP A 204 -19.88 -9.33 40.33
N ALA A 205 -21.11 -8.79 40.18
CA ALA A 205 -22.01 -9.16 39.08
C ALA A 205 -21.46 -8.69 37.72
N GLU A 206 -20.79 -7.52 37.68
CA GLU A 206 -20.10 -7.01 36.50
C GLU A 206 -18.91 -7.93 36.12
N ALA A 207 -18.11 -8.37 37.09
CA ALA A 207 -16.97 -9.28 36.86
C ALA A 207 -17.41 -10.70 36.44
N ALA A 208 -18.48 -11.23 37.03
CA ALA A 208 -19.08 -12.51 36.64
C ALA A 208 -19.63 -12.46 35.21
N MET A 209 -20.24 -11.33 34.80
CA MET A 209 -20.68 -11.12 33.42
C MET A 209 -19.51 -11.05 32.41
N ARG A 210 -18.39 -10.41 32.76
CA ARG A 210 -17.15 -10.42 31.92
C ARG A 210 -16.66 -11.85 31.69
N THR A 211 -16.64 -12.64 32.76
CA THR A 211 -16.15 -14.02 32.72
C THR A 211 -17.09 -14.94 31.93
N ALA A 212 -18.41 -14.74 32.04
CA ALA A 212 -19.41 -15.48 31.27
C ALA A 212 -19.40 -15.11 29.78
N ALA A 213 -19.25 -13.82 29.46
CA ALA A 213 -19.17 -13.32 28.09
C ALA A 213 -17.95 -13.86 27.32
N ASP A 214 -16.82 -14.07 28.01
CA ASP A 214 -15.56 -14.56 27.44
C ASP A 214 -15.46 -16.10 27.31
N ALA A 215 -16.20 -16.88 28.10
CA ALA A 215 -16.01 -18.33 28.19
C ALA A 215 -17.02 -19.19 27.40
N ASP A 216 -18.29 -18.80 27.30
CA ASP A 216 -19.34 -19.69 26.72
C ASP A 216 -20.38 -18.98 25.82
N TYR A 217 -20.42 -17.64 25.78
CA TYR A 217 -21.41 -16.87 25.00
C TYR A 217 -20.99 -16.62 23.54
N LEU A 218 -19.76 -17.00 23.18
CA LEU A 218 -19.01 -16.53 22.01
C LEU A 218 -19.27 -17.27 20.69
N TYR A 219 -20.16 -18.25 20.70
CA TYR A 219 -20.68 -18.92 19.50
C TYR A 219 -21.96 -19.62 19.96
N ARG A 220 -23.12 -19.37 19.33
CA ARG A 220 -24.21 -20.35 19.38
C ARG A 220 -24.02 -21.27 18.16
N PRO A 221 -23.18 -22.32 18.24
CA PRO A 221 -23.09 -23.28 17.13
C PRO A 221 -24.47 -23.89 16.95
N GLY A 222 -25.02 -23.83 15.73
CA GLY A 222 -26.21 -24.63 15.43
C GLY A 222 -27.13 -24.10 14.34
N ALA A 223 -27.18 -22.79 14.10
CA ALA A 223 -27.97 -22.21 13.02
C ALA A 223 -27.12 -22.10 11.74
N LEU A 224 -27.52 -22.76 10.66
CA LEU A 224 -26.75 -22.79 9.42
C LEU A 224 -27.66 -22.71 8.20
N TYR A 225 -27.29 -21.84 7.26
CA TYR A 225 -27.80 -21.89 5.89
C TYR A 225 -26.66 -22.31 4.95
N VAL A 226 -26.89 -23.35 4.14
CA VAL A 226 -25.93 -23.81 3.13
C VAL A 226 -26.55 -23.68 1.75
N LEU A 227 -25.97 -22.81 0.91
CA LEU A 227 -26.30 -22.72 -0.51
C LEU A 227 -25.30 -23.56 -1.30
N ASN A 228 -25.73 -24.75 -1.76
CA ASN A 228 -24.94 -25.58 -2.64
C ASN A 228 -25.18 -25.23 -4.12
N ASP A 229 -26.45 -25.07 -4.53
CA ASP A 229 -26.85 -24.66 -5.89
C ASP A 229 -28.31 -24.17 -5.91
N GLY A 230 -28.79 -23.64 -7.04
CA GLY A 230 -30.14 -23.08 -7.21
C GLY A 230 -30.21 -21.57 -7.05
N THR A 231 -31.41 -21.00 -6.90
CA THR A 231 -31.60 -19.55 -6.71
C THR A 231 -32.09 -19.22 -5.31
N PHE A 232 -31.50 -18.20 -4.70
CA PHE A 232 -31.91 -17.67 -3.41
C PHE A 232 -32.14 -16.17 -3.53
N THR A 233 -33.34 -15.70 -3.24
CA THR A 233 -33.67 -14.28 -3.26
C THR A 233 -34.25 -13.84 -1.92
N ALA A 234 -33.74 -12.75 -1.36
CA ALA A 234 -34.33 -12.12 -0.18
C ALA A 234 -34.33 -10.59 -0.29
N ALA A 235 -35.25 -9.89 0.37
CA ALA A 235 -35.12 -8.42 0.44
C ALA A 235 -33.92 -8.02 1.31
N THR A 236 -33.72 -8.69 2.45
CA THR A 236 -32.54 -8.51 3.32
C THR A 236 -32.20 -9.81 4.04
N ALA A 237 -30.92 -10.08 4.25
CA ALA A 237 -30.48 -11.22 5.04
C ALA A 237 -29.54 -10.80 6.17
N ARG A 238 -29.75 -11.39 7.35
CA ARG A 238 -28.98 -11.15 8.58
C ARG A 238 -28.52 -12.48 9.15
N ILE A 239 -27.23 -12.74 9.03
CA ILE A 239 -26.59 -14.00 9.45
C ILE A 239 -25.70 -13.70 10.65
N GLY A 240 -26.04 -14.27 11.81
CA GLY A 240 -25.35 -14.04 13.09
C GLY A 240 -25.53 -12.62 13.64
N TYR A 241 -26.71 -12.02 13.49
CA TYR A 241 -26.98 -10.67 13.99
C TYR A 241 -26.90 -10.61 15.52
N GLY A 242 -26.09 -9.69 16.04
CA GLY A 242 -25.79 -9.57 17.47
C GLY A 242 -24.71 -10.53 17.97
N GLY A 243 -23.95 -11.19 17.07
CA GLY A 243 -22.85 -12.11 17.41
C GLY A 243 -21.97 -12.47 16.20
N LYS A 244 -21.42 -13.69 16.19
CA LYS A 244 -20.55 -14.21 15.12
C LYS A 244 -21.35 -14.88 14.00
N GLY A 245 -21.35 -14.29 12.81
CA GLY A 245 -22.05 -14.82 11.62
C GLY A 245 -21.12 -15.55 10.66
N ARG A 246 -21.57 -16.69 10.10
CA ARG A 246 -20.86 -17.39 9.01
C ARG A 246 -21.80 -17.73 7.86
N PHE A 247 -21.41 -17.34 6.64
CA PHE A 247 -22.10 -17.72 5.41
C PHE A 247 -21.15 -18.48 4.48
N VAL A 248 -21.62 -19.59 3.90
CA VAL A 248 -20.86 -20.41 2.96
C VAL A 248 -21.71 -20.63 1.72
N GLN A 249 -21.24 -20.12 0.59
CA GLN A 249 -21.85 -20.35 -0.72
C GLN A 249 -20.92 -21.24 -1.56
N ARG A 250 -21.44 -22.39 -2.00
CA ARG A 250 -20.70 -23.36 -2.82
C ARG A 250 -21.05 -23.32 -4.32
N GLY A 251 -22.12 -22.61 -4.69
CA GLY A 251 -22.63 -22.51 -6.06
C GLY A 251 -23.93 -21.70 -6.10
N GLY A 252 -24.68 -21.80 -7.21
CA GLY A 252 -25.99 -21.14 -7.35
C GLY A 252 -25.94 -19.62 -7.47
N SER A 253 -27.10 -18.96 -7.35
CA SER A 253 -27.26 -17.50 -7.41
C SER A 253 -28.00 -16.98 -6.18
N ALA A 254 -27.34 -16.14 -5.38
CA ALA A 254 -27.95 -15.43 -4.26
C ALA A 254 -28.17 -13.95 -4.63
N ALA A 255 -29.39 -13.43 -4.45
CA ALA A 255 -29.71 -12.03 -4.73
C ALA A 255 -30.44 -11.38 -3.54
N PHE A 256 -29.95 -10.21 -3.14
CA PHE A 256 -30.51 -9.40 -2.07
C PHE A 256 -30.90 -8.03 -2.60
N GLU A 257 -32.18 -7.65 -2.50
CA GLU A 257 -32.61 -6.34 -2.99
C GLU A 257 -32.01 -5.19 -2.17
N GLY A 258 -31.99 -5.37 -0.84
CA GLY A 258 -31.34 -4.50 0.14
C GLY A 258 -29.95 -5.01 0.52
N ALA A 259 -29.76 -5.38 1.78
CA ALA A 259 -28.43 -5.69 2.31
C ALA A 259 -28.27 -7.14 2.78
N LEU A 260 -27.05 -7.66 2.64
CA LEU A 260 -26.58 -8.90 3.27
C LEU A 260 -25.66 -8.56 4.44
N PHE A 261 -26.08 -8.86 5.67
CA PHE A 261 -25.29 -8.67 6.88
C PHE A 261 -24.80 -10.03 7.40
N ILE A 262 -23.50 -10.16 7.65
CA ILE A 262 -22.86 -11.37 8.16
C ILE A 262 -22.01 -10.98 9.38
N GLY A 263 -22.51 -11.27 10.57
CA GLY A 263 -21.92 -10.88 11.85
C GLY A 263 -22.10 -9.39 12.17
N GLY A 264 -22.18 -9.08 13.47
CA GLY A 264 -22.36 -7.70 13.97
C GLY A 264 -23.82 -7.26 14.18
N GLY A 265 -24.00 -6.04 14.71
CA GLY A 265 -25.31 -5.41 14.97
C GLY A 265 -25.39 -4.72 16.34
N GLN A 266 -26.16 -3.63 16.43
CA GLN A 266 -26.39 -2.90 17.69
C GLN A 266 -27.19 -3.76 18.67
N ASN A 267 -26.58 -4.12 19.80
CA ASN A 267 -27.29 -4.56 20.99
C ASN A 267 -27.23 -3.42 22.02
N TYR A 268 -28.40 -2.91 22.42
CA TYR A 268 -28.50 -1.89 23.48
C TYR A 268 -28.55 -2.58 24.84
N ILE A 269 -27.69 -2.16 25.78
CA ILE A 269 -27.82 -2.49 27.21
C ILE A 269 -28.64 -1.37 27.86
N TYR A 270 -29.83 -1.68 28.39
CA TYR A 270 -30.70 -0.70 29.04
C TYR A 270 -30.63 -0.81 30.57
N PRO A 271 -30.17 0.22 31.30
CA PRO A 271 -30.36 0.30 32.75
C PRO A 271 -31.83 0.66 33.06
N LEU A 272 -32.47 -0.08 33.98
CA LEU A 272 -33.84 0.18 34.47
C LEU A 272 -33.88 1.40 35.44
N PRO A 273 -35.04 2.08 35.64
CA PRO A 273 -36.40 1.51 35.65
C PRO A 273 -37.35 2.09 34.59
N MET A 274 -37.79 1.25 33.65
CA MET A 274 -38.99 1.50 32.85
C MET A 274 -40.11 0.56 33.31
N PRO A 275 -41.27 1.08 33.75
CA PRO A 275 -42.47 0.28 33.94
C PRO A 275 -43.02 -0.18 32.59
N MET A 276 -43.56 -1.42 32.55
CA MET A 276 -44.22 -2.04 31.39
C MET A 276 -45.48 -1.25 30.96
N GLY A 277 -45.28 -0.15 30.22
CA GLY A 277 -46.39 0.69 29.73
C GLY A 277 -46.01 1.97 28.96
N MET A 278 -44.73 2.36 28.88
CA MET A 278 -44.31 3.53 28.09
C MET A 278 -43.16 3.14 27.14
N GLN A 279 -43.42 3.21 25.83
CA GLN A 279 -42.49 2.81 24.77
C GLN A 279 -41.94 4.02 23.97
N THR A 280 -41.98 5.24 24.52
CA THR A 280 -41.73 6.48 23.73
C THR A 280 -40.55 7.33 24.16
N ASP A 281 -39.99 7.19 25.36
CA ASP A 281 -38.88 8.06 25.80
C ASP A 281 -37.55 7.30 25.83
N ARG A 282 -36.64 7.66 24.91
CA ARG A 282 -35.26 7.17 24.86
C ARG A 282 -34.45 7.75 26.04
N PRO A 283 -33.63 6.96 26.77
CA PRO A 283 -32.71 7.51 27.76
C PRO A 283 -31.62 8.37 27.09
N ALA A 284 -31.00 9.27 27.87
CA ALA A 284 -29.86 10.08 27.40
C ALA A 284 -28.63 9.20 27.10
N GLU A 285 -27.90 9.50 26.02
CA GLU A 285 -26.75 8.71 25.53
C GLU A 285 -25.62 8.53 26.57
N SER A 286 -25.56 9.37 27.61
CA SER A 286 -24.51 9.36 28.63
C SER A 286 -24.52 8.14 29.57
N ASP A 287 -25.61 7.37 29.61
CA ASP A 287 -25.77 6.25 30.56
C ASP A 287 -25.48 4.87 29.94
N LEU A 288 -25.03 4.81 28.68
CA LEU A 288 -24.72 3.58 27.95
C LEU A 288 -23.27 3.12 28.20
N LYS A 289 -23.07 2.06 29.02
CA LYS A 289 -21.75 1.40 29.19
C LYS A 289 -21.46 0.47 28.01
N LEU A 290 -20.34 0.70 27.31
CA LEU A 290 -19.92 -0.05 26.12
C LEU A 290 -18.87 -1.11 26.45
N TRP A 291 -19.02 -2.31 25.89
CA TRP A 291 -18.13 -3.46 26.14
C TRP A 291 -17.38 -3.83 24.85
N PRO A 292 -16.06 -3.54 24.73
CA PRO A 292 -15.30 -3.67 23.48
C PRO A 292 -15.17 -5.10 22.90
N GLY A 293 -15.43 -6.16 23.66
CA GLY A 293 -15.27 -7.55 23.21
C GLY A 293 -16.50 -8.17 22.52
N TYR A 294 -17.62 -7.44 22.43
CA TYR A 294 -18.93 -8.04 22.13
C TYR A 294 -19.25 -8.18 20.63
N TYR A 295 -18.50 -7.51 19.75
CA TYR A 295 -18.89 -7.30 18.34
C TYR A 295 -17.95 -7.98 17.31
N ASP A 296 -17.07 -8.87 17.76
CA ASP A 296 -16.02 -9.47 16.90
C ASP A 296 -16.56 -10.68 16.08
N GLY A 297 -16.63 -10.57 14.75
CA GLY A 297 -16.52 -11.74 13.84
C GLY A 297 -17.66 -12.00 12.84
N GLY A 298 -17.57 -11.44 11.64
CA GLY A 298 -18.30 -11.90 10.45
C GLY A 298 -17.40 -12.73 9.51
N GLN A 299 -17.91 -13.85 8.98
CA GLN A 299 -17.17 -14.71 8.05
C GLN A 299 -17.99 -15.06 6.80
N TYR A 300 -17.49 -14.69 5.63
CA TYR A 300 -18.09 -15.09 4.35
C TYR A 300 -17.11 -15.91 3.52
N GLN A 301 -17.51 -17.11 3.14
CA GLN A 301 -16.78 -17.95 2.19
C GLN A 301 -17.60 -18.13 0.91
N LEU A 302 -17.15 -17.50 -0.18
CA LEU A 302 -17.69 -17.68 -1.53
C LEU A 302 -16.77 -18.60 -2.32
N ILE A 303 -17.19 -19.86 -2.49
CA ILE A 303 -16.42 -20.88 -3.20
C ILE A 303 -16.72 -20.83 -4.70
N ASP A 304 -17.99 -20.70 -5.08
CA ASP A 304 -18.45 -20.55 -6.47
C ASP A 304 -19.88 -19.97 -6.51
N GLY A 305 -20.36 -19.60 -7.70
CA GLY A 305 -21.70 -19.02 -7.93
C GLY A 305 -21.72 -17.49 -7.94
N ASP A 306 -22.92 -16.93 -8.05
CA ASP A 306 -23.13 -15.48 -8.11
C ASP A 306 -23.76 -14.97 -6.82
N VAL A 307 -23.25 -13.86 -6.28
CA VAL A 307 -23.93 -13.07 -5.23
C VAL A 307 -24.19 -11.65 -5.73
N ALA A 308 -25.44 -11.21 -5.62
CA ALA A 308 -25.87 -9.85 -5.91
C ALA A 308 -26.51 -9.22 -4.67
N ALA A 309 -26.13 -8.01 -4.28
CA ALA A 309 -26.78 -7.31 -3.18
C ALA A 309 -26.82 -5.79 -3.42
N GLY A 310 -27.73 -5.07 -2.76
CA GLY A 310 -27.61 -3.62 -2.61
C GLY A 310 -26.31 -3.28 -1.88
N SER A 311 -26.10 -3.85 -0.70
CA SER A 311 -24.81 -3.84 0.01
C SER A 311 -24.50 -5.17 0.68
N ILE A 312 -23.22 -5.45 0.91
CA ILE A 312 -22.76 -6.60 1.70
C ILE A 312 -21.93 -6.06 2.86
N HIS A 313 -22.23 -6.48 4.08
CA HIS A 313 -21.49 -6.13 5.29
C HIS A 313 -21.04 -7.40 5.99
N VAL A 314 -19.73 -7.62 6.10
CA VAL A 314 -19.14 -8.74 6.81
C VAL A 314 -18.43 -8.21 8.04
N GLY A 315 -18.94 -8.49 9.24
CA GLY A 315 -18.37 -8.00 10.49
C GLY A 315 -18.64 -6.52 10.73
N GLN A 316 -19.91 -6.11 10.71
CA GLN A 316 -20.29 -4.73 11.00
C GLN A 316 -20.02 -4.40 12.48
N GLN A 317 -19.36 -3.28 12.77
CA GLN A 317 -18.95 -2.84 14.12
C GLN A 317 -17.95 -3.77 14.81
N GLY A 318 -17.23 -4.60 14.05
CA GLY A 318 -16.09 -5.37 14.51
C GLY A 318 -15.27 -5.93 13.35
N ARG A 319 -14.69 -7.12 13.53
CA ARG A 319 -13.84 -7.74 12.50
C ARG A 319 -14.64 -8.53 11.48
N GLY A 320 -14.23 -8.43 10.22
CA GLY A 320 -14.79 -9.18 9.10
C GLY A 320 -13.72 -9.98 8.36
N THR A 321 -14.08 -11.17 7.91
CA THR A 321 -13.26 -11.97 7.00
C THR A 321 -14.09 -12.46 5.83
N MET A 322 -13.62 -12.16 4.62
CA MET A 322 -14.21 -12.69 3.39
C MET A 322 -13.15 -13.46 2.60
N VAL A 323 -13.47 -14.68 2.19
CA VAL A 323 -12.66 -15.51 1.30
C VAL A 323 -13.47 -15.77 0.04
N GLN A 324 -12.96 -15.31 -1.10
CA GLN A 324 -13.51 -15.56 -2.42
C GLN A 324 -12.54 -16.47 -3.18
N SER A 325 -12.93 -17.74 -3.37
CA SER A 325 -12.14 -18.73 -4.11
C SER A 325 -12.66 -18.94 -5.54
N GLY A 326 -13.88 -18.49 -5.84
CA GLY A 326 -14.53 -18.54 -7.16
C GLY A 326 -15.75 -17.62 -7.20
N GLY A 327 -16.59 -17.78 -8.23
CA GLY A 327 -17.84 -17.02 -8.35
C GLY A 327 -17.69 -15.51 -8.61
N THR A 328 -18.83 -14.80 -8.69
CA THR A 328 -18.87 -13.33 -8.90
C THR A 328 -19.62 -12.60 -7.77
N VAL A 329 -19.06 -11.47 -7.34
CA VAL A 329 -19.68 -10.56 -6.36
C VAL A 329 -20.16 -9.30 -7.08
N LYS A 330 -21.45 -8.98 -6.97
CA LYS A 330 -22.08 -7.79 -7.57
C LYS A 330 -22.77 -6.99 -6.47
N VAL A 331 -22.27 -5.79 -6.18
CA VAL A 331 -22.90 -4.87 -5.22
C VAL A 331 -23.38 -3.61 -5.92
N ALA A 332 -24.55 -3.09 -5.54
CA ALA A 332 -25.06 -1.84 -6.10
C ALA A 332 -24.46 -0.60 -5.42
N ALA A 333 -24.20 -0.69 -4.11
CA ALA A 333 -23.63 0.38 -3.29
C ALA A 333 -22.23 0.01 -2.78
N SER A 334 -22.12 -0.88 -1.80
CA SER A 334 -20.83 -1.24 -1.20
C SER A 334 -20.71 -2.66 -0.71
N LEU A 335 -19.49 -3.18 -0.75
CA LEU A 335 -19.05 -4.36 0.00
C LEU A 335 -18.11 -3.89 1.10
N GLN A 336 -18.52 -4.07 2.35
CA GLN A 336 -17.75 -3.72 3.53
C GLN A 336 -17.30 -4.99 4.25
N VAL A 337 -16.02 -5.09 4.59
CA VAL A 337 -15.49 -6.19 5.41
C VAL A 337 -14.72 -5.59 6.59
N GLY A 338 -15.22 -5.85 7.80
CA GLY A 338 -14.85 -5.16 9.05
C GLY A 338 -15.47 -3.77 9.16
N SER A 339 -15.61 -3.23 10.37
CA SER A 339 -15.80 -1.79 10.63
C SER A 339 -15.69 -1.47 12.13
N ASP A 340 -15.06 -0.36 12.54
CA ASP A 340 -15.02 0.06 13.97
C ASP A 340 -16.01 1.21 14.27
N TRP A 341 -17.04 1.38 13.44
CA TRP A 341 -17.88 2.58 13.43
C TRP A 341 -18.83 2.65 14.63
N TRP A 342 -18.37 3.33 15.68
CA TRP A 342 -19.19 4.01 16.68
C TRP A 342 -19.31 5.49 16.26
N TRP A 343 -20.52 6.03 16.31
CA TRP A 343 -20.97 7.35 15.82
C TRP A 343 -21.30 7.48 14.33
N TYR A 344 -22.40 6.84 13.91
CA TYR A 344 -23.49 7.52 13.21
C TYR A 344 -24.81 6.93 13.74
N PRO A 345 -25.79 7.74 14.18
CA PRO A 345 -27.12 7.20 14.44
C PRO A 345 -27.65 6.68 13.11
N ILE A 346 -27.83 5.36 12.99
CA ILE A 346 -28.82 4.83 12.05
C ILE A 346 -30.16 5.29 12.62
N LEU A 347 -30.58 6.50 12.27
CA LEU A 347 -31.99 6.85 12.32
C LEU A 347 -32.67 6.01 11.25
N ALA A 348 -33.00 4.78 11.64
CA ALA A 348 -34.04 4.01 10.98
C ALA A 348 -35.36 4.71 11.27
N THR A 349 -35.76 5.65 10.43
CA THR A 349 -37.16 5.95 10.18
C THR A 349 -37.25 6.44 8.76
N ASP A 350 -37.91 5.63 7.93
CA ASP A 350 -38.18 5.84 6.51
C ASP A 350 -37.00 5.68 5.55
N GLY A 351 -37.25 4.90 4.50
CA GLY A 351 -36.29 4.70 3.42
C GLY A 351 -36.22 5.95 2.58
N THR A 352 -35.32 6.87 2.91
CA THR A 352 -34.80 7.87 1.97
C THR A 352 -33.32 8.16 2.25
N THR A 353 -32.60 8.38 1.16
CA THR A 353 -31.17 8.68 1.02
C THR A 353 -30.77 10.01 1.67
N ASP A 354 -29.52 10.08 2.15
CA ASP A 354 -28.54 11.18 2.04
C ASP A 354 -27.81 11.52 3.35
N ALA A 355 -26.60 10.99 3.49
CA ALA A 355 -25.46 11.67 4.15
C ALA A 355 -24.12 11.00 3.79
N MET A 356 -23.86 10.81 2.50
CA MET A 356 -22.51 10.75 1.93
C MET A 356 -22.64 11.42 0.56
N SER A 357 -22.40 12.73 0.50
CA SER A 357 -22.47 13.45 -0.75
C SER A 357 -21.36 12.94 -1.69
N SER A 358 -21.82 12.46 -2.84
CA SER A 358 -21.17 12.38 -4.15
C SER A 358 -20.75 10.99 -4.64
N ALA A 359 -21.46 10.57 -5.70
CA ALA A 359 -21.29 9.43 -6.60
C ALA A 359 -21.68 8.04 -6.06
N VAL A 360 -22.90 7.60 -6.41
CA VAL A 360 -23.32 6.18 -6.39
C VAL A 360 -22.40 5.41 -7.35
N MET A 361 -21.39 4.74 -6.79
CA MET A 361 -20.45 3.88 -7.50
C MET A 361 -20.29 2.60 -6.67
N PRO A 362 -20.21 1.39 -7.27
CA PRO A 362 -19.94 0.18 -6.50
C PRO A 362 -18.53 0.22 -5.89
N GLN A 363 -18.43 0.33 -4.56
CA GLN A 363 -17.16 0.43 -3.81
C GLN A 363 -16.92 -0.78 -2.90
N VAL A 364 -15.66 -1.24 -2.78
CA VAL A 364 -15.24 -2.16 -1.71
C VAL A 364 -14.50 -1.37 -0.65
N VAL A 365 -14.92 -1.45 0.62
CA VAL A 365 -14.32 -0.72 1.74
C VAL A 365 -13.90 -1.71 2.83
N LEU A 366 -12.64 -1.68 3.27
CA LEU A 366 -12.13 -2.49 4.39
C LEU A 366 -11.76 -1.58 5.58
N PRO A 367 -12.70 -1.20 6.47
CA PRO A 367 -12.39 -0.39 7.63
C PRO A 367 -11.81 -1.19 8.79
N ALA A 368 -10.97 -0.49 9.57
CA ALA A 368 -10.49 -0.76 10.91
C ALA A 368 -9.87 -2.15 11.24
N VAL A 369 -10.51 -3.29 10.97
CA VAL A 369 -9.97 -4.64 11.16
C VAL A 369 -10.63 -5.68 10.21
N GLY A 370 -10.61 -5.41 8.90
CA GLY A 370 -11.14 -6.31 7.85
C GLY A 370 -10.07 -7.11 7.12
N THR A 371 -10.37 -8.37 6.73
CA THR A 371 -9.52 -9.16 5.83
C THR A 371 -10.32 -9.69 4.63
N TYR A 372 -9.87 -9.35 3.42
CA TYR A 372 -10.38 -9.93 2.18
C TYR A 372 -9.32 -10.81 1.54
N ARG A 373 -9.66 -12.05 1.19
CA ARG A 373 -8.78 -12.97 0.49
C ARG A 373 -9.37 -13.39 -0.85
N LEU A 374 -8.68 -13.02 -1.93
CA LEU A 374 -8.99 -13.42 -3.30
C LEU A 374 -8.07 -14.57 -3.71
N GLU A 375 -8.64 -15.73 -4.00
CA GLU A 375 -7.92 -16.95 -4.32
C GLU A 375 -8.48 -17.62 -5.58
N GLY A 376 -7.84 -18.69 -6.04
CA GLY A 376 -8.32 -19.49 -7.17
C GLY A 376 -8.35 -18.69 -8.47
N ASP A 377 -9.44 -18.82 -9.23
CA ASP A 377 -9.74 -18.14 -10.48
C ASP A 377 -10.83 -17.05 -10.33
N ALA A 378 -11.14 -16.68 -9.09
CA ALA A 378 -12.16 -15.69 -8.74
C ALA A 378 -11.94 -14.33 -9.43
N VAL A 379 -13.04 -13.66 -9.77
CA VAL A 379 -13.03 -12.30 -10.32
C VAL A 379 -13.73 -11.35 -9.35
N LEU A 380 -13.01 -10.31 -8.92
CA LEU A 380 -13.54 -9.18 -8.17
C LEU A 380 -13.49 -7.94 -9.07
N ALA A 381 -14.64 -7.44 -9.49
CA ALA A 381 -14.75 -6.24 -10.31
C ALA A 381 -15.43 -5.11 -9.51
N THR A 382 -14.80 -3.95 -9.40
CA THR A 382 -15.25 -2.82 -8.58
C THR A 382 -15.08 -1.51 -9.33
N ALA A 383 -15.83 -0.47 -8.98
CA ALA A 383 -15.53 0.88 -9.48
C ALA A 383 -14.37 1.49 -8.69
N THR A 384 -14.39 1.35 -7.36
CA THR A 384 -13.29 1.73 -6.48
C THR A 384 -13.08 0.66 -5.42
N THR A 385 -11.83 0.54 -4.95
CA THR A 385 -11.51 -0.33 -3.82
C THR A 385 -10.67 0.45 -2.82
N GLU A 386 -11.03 0.38 -1.55
CA GLU A 386 -10.40 1.09 -0.44
C GLU A 386 -10.01 0.09 0.66
N VAL A 387 -8.72 0.04 0.95
CA VAL A 387 -8.13 -0.91 1.89
C VAL A 387 -7.59 -0.17 3.10
N GLY A 388 -8.13 -0.45 4.28
CA GLY A 388 -7.71 0.22 5.52
C GLY A 388 -8.19 1.66 5.63
N LEU A 389 -9.36 1.98 5.09
CA LEU A 389 -9.96 3.31 5.23
C LEU A 389 -10.15 3.63 6.73
N GLY A 390 -9.39 4.61 7.24
CA GLY A 390 -9.39 4.96 8.66
C GLY A 390 -9.03 3.81 9.62
N GLY A 391 -8.21 2.83 9.19
CA GLY A 391 -7.70 1.77 10.08
C GLY A 391 -6.86 0.66 9.41
N THR A 392 -6.96 -0.62 9.84
CA THR A 392 -5.93 -1.67 9.55
C THR A 392 -6.31 -2.76 8.53
N GLY A 393 -7.25 -2.47 7.61
CA GLY A 393 -7.75 -3.45 6.63
C GLY A 393 -6.65 -4.10 5.76
N HIS A 394 -6.82 -5.39 5.44
CA HIS A 394 -5.87 -6.19 4.65
C HIS A 394 -6.56 -6.90 3.48
N PHE A 395 -6.06 -6.66 2.27
CA PHE A 395 -6.43 -7.40 1.07
C PHE A 395 -5.30 -8.37 0.68
N ILE A 396 -5.59 -9.65 0.59
CA ILE A 396 -4.64 -10.72 0.22
C ILE A 396 -5.10 -11.33 -1.10
N GLN A 397 -4.23 -11.32 -2.11
CA GLN A 397 -4.48 -11.91 -3.41
C GLN A 397 -3.53 -13.07 -3.68
N ASP A 398 -4.03 -14.29 -3.54
CA ASP A 398 -3.30 -15.54 -3.82
C ASP A 398 -3.67 -16.15 -5.19
N GLY A 399 -4.53 -15.48 -5.95
CA GLY A 399 -4.99 -15.87 -7.29
C GLY A 399 -6.00 -14.88 -7.87
N GLY A 400 -6.70 -15.29 -8.93
CA GLY A 400 -7.82 -14.53 -9.48
C GLY A 400 -7.46 -13.20 -10.16
N SER A 401 -8.50 -12.42 -10.47
CA SER A 401 -8.41 -11.11 -11.10
C SER A 401 -9.18 -10.06 -10.31
N HIS A 402 -8.47 -9.05 -9.81
CA HIS A 402 -9.05 -7.86 -9.18
C HIS A 402 -9.04 -6.71 -10.20
N ARG A 403 -10.22 -6.28 -10.64
CA ARG A 403 -10.41 -5.25 -11.67
C ARG A 403 -11.11 -4.04 -11.08
N VAL A 404 -10.37 -2.96 -10.90
CA VAL A 404 -10.86 -1.69 -10.37
C VAL A 404 -11.00 -0.71 -11.52
N ALA A 405 -12.21 -0.26 -11.84
CA ALA A 405 -12.43 0.68 -12.95
C ALA A 405 -11.83 2.06 -12.68
N GLY A 406 -11.73 2.45 -11.40
CA GLY A 406 -11.22 3.74 -10.93
C GLY A 406 -9.99 3.57 -10.03
N ALA A 407 -10.04 4.15 -8.84
CA ALA A 407 -8.93 4.15 -7.90
C ALA A 407 -8.93 2.91 -6.99
N LEU A 408 -7.76 2.26 -6.90
CA LEU A 408 -7.40 1.36 -5.80
C LEU A 408 -6.64 2.18 -4.76
N ARG A 409 -7.19 2.32 -3.55
CA ARG A 409 -6.64 3.14 -2.47
C ARG A 409 -6.29 2.29 -1.26
N ILE A 410 -5.14 2.56 -0.67
CA ILE A 410 -4.62 1.79 0.46
C ILE A 410 -4.13 2.73 1.54
N GLY A 411 -4.63 2.56 2.77
CA GLY A 411 -4.31 3.41 3.91
C GLY A 411 -4.76 4.85 3.69
N ASP A 412 -5.99 5.01 3.21
CA ASP A 412 -6.58 6.31 2.95
C ASP A 412 -7.27 6.88 4.20
N ASN A 413 -7.05 8.16 4.45
CA ASN A 413 -7.50 8.91 5.62
C ASN A 413 -8.42 10.09 5.27
N ARG A 414 -9.10 10.05 4.11
CA ARG A 414 -10.02 11.11 3.66
C ARG A 414 -11.15 11.49 4.64
N TYR A 415 -11.40 10.71 5.69
CA TYR A 415 -12.46 10.99 6.66
C TYR A 415 -11.89 11.66 7.92
N TRP A 416 -12.16 12.95 8.05
CA TRP A 416 -11.87 13.76 9.24
C TRP A 416 -13.08 13.71 10.17
N PHE A 417 -12.86 13.49 11.47
CA PHE A 417 -13.92 13.64 12.48
C PHE A 417 -14.26 15.13 12.61
N TYR A 418 -15.54 15.48 12.40
CA TYR A 418 -16.04 16.85 12.55
C TYR A 418 -16.66 17.14 13.92
N ASP A 419 -16.92 16.14 14.77
CA ASP A 419 -17.58 16.35 16.06
C ASP A 419 -16.75 15.80 17.25
N ASP A 420 -16.36 16.73 18.15
CA ASP A 420 -15.79 16.57 19.51
C ASP A 420 -15.15 15.20 19.82
N PRO A 421 -14.02 14.83 19.19
CA PRO A 421 -13.38 13.56 19.48
C PRO A 421 -12.89 13.58 20.93
N ARG A 422 -13.28 12.59 21.74
CA ARG A 422 -12.83 12.48 23.14
C ARG A 422 -11.85 11.33 23.31
N ILE A 423 -10.69 11.60 23.91
CA ILE A 423 -9.74 10.55 24.31
C ILE A 423 -10.13 10.04 25.70
N MET A 424 -10.14 8.71 25.86
CA MET A 424 -10.25 8.07 27.16
C MET A 424 -8.92 8.21 27.89
N THR A 425 -8.90 8.98 28.98
CA THR A 425 -7.73 9.18 29.82
C THR A 425 -7.46 7.93 30.68
N ALA A 426 -6.26 7.84 31.26
CA ALA A 426 -5.84 6.69 32.05
C ALA A 426 -6.72 6.39 33.27
N ASP A 427 -7.56 7.33 33.69
CA ASP A 427 -8.56 7.21 34.76
C ASP A 427 -9.95 6.78 34.26
N GLY A 428 -10.11 6.52 32.96
CA GLY A 428 -11.38 6.13 32.35
C GLY A 428 -12.34 7.28 32.03
N SER A 429 -11.95 8.53 32.23
CA SER A 429 -12.75 9.70 31.82
C SER A 429 -12.51 10.09 30.35
N PHE A 430 -13.42 10.85 29.74
CA PHE A 430 -13.33 11.26 28.34
C PHE A 430 -13.04 12.76 28.24
N ALA A 431 -11.89 13.13 27.67
CA ALA A 431 -11.47 14.53 27.50
C ALA A 431 -11.67 15.00 26.05
N PRO A 432 -12.28 16.17 25.80
CA PRO A 432 -12.49 16.72 24.45
C PRO A 432 -11.17 17.12 23.78
N ILE A 433 -11.02 16.74 22.51
CA ILE A 433 -9.88 17.10 21.68
C ILE A 433 -10.25 18.35 20.84
N PRO A 434 -9.56 19.49 20.99
CA PRO A 434 -9.96 20.76 20.36
C PRO A 434 -9.76 20.86 18.83
N VAL A 435 -9.30 19.81 18.15
CA VAL A 435 -8.91 19.85 16.73
C VAL A 435 -9.22 18.55 15.99
N PRO A 436 -9.42 18.61 14.66
CA PRO A 436 -9.63 17.40 13.88
C PRO A 436 -8.41 16.46 13.97
N TYR A 437 -8.66 15.18 14.26
CA TYR A 437 -7.63 14.16 14.39
C TYR A 437 -7.57 13.27 13.14
N PRO A 438 -6.43 13.14 12.47
CA PRO A 438 -6.24 12.09 11.49
C PRO A 438 -6.16 10.74 12.20
N VAL A 439 -6.98 9.78 11.76
CA VAL A 439 -6.91 8.39 12.26
C VAL A 439 -5.74 7.70 11.57
N PRO A 440 -4.79 7.07 12.28
CA PRO A 440 -3.76 6.27 11.64
C PRO A 440 -4.40 5.13 10.82
N SER A 441 -4.07 5.03 9.53
CA SER A 441 -4.46 3.88 8.70
C SER A 441 -3.26 3.04 8.30
N ASP A 442 -3.31 1.75 8.62
CA ASP A 442 -2.32 0.72 8.29
C ASP A 442 -2.92 -0.19 7.23
N GLY A 443 -3.41 0.39 6.13
CA GLY A 443 -3.97 -0.38 5.01
C GLY A 443 -2.89 -1.24 4.35
N ARG A 444 -3.22 -2.52 4.09
CA ARG A 444 -2.29 -3.48 3.50
C ARG A 444 -2.88 -4.18 2.30
N TYR A 445 -2.13 -4.22 1.20
CA TYR A 445 -2.42 -5.08 0.06
C TYR A 445 -1.26 -6.03 -0.16
N THR A 446 -1.55 -7.32 -0.30
CA THR A 446 -0.55 -8.35 -0.60
C THR A 446 -0.94 -9.09 -1.88
N LEU A 447 -0.16 -8.88 -2.95
CA LEU A 447 -0.29 -9.60 -4.21
C LEU A 447 0.73 -10.73 -4.27
N ASN A 448 0.31 -11.97 -4.07
CA ASN A 448 1.17 -13.14 -4.20
C ASN A 448 1.10 -13.72 -5.62
N ARG A 449 -0.10 -13.83 -6.21
CA ARG A 449 -0.34 -14.34 -7.57
C ARG A 449 -1.60 -13.70 -8.16
N GLY A 450 -1.79 -13.84 -9.48
CA GLY A 450 -2.97 -13.32 -10.18
C GLY A 450 -2.74 -11.97 -10.84
N LEU A 451 -3.84 -11.28 -11.17
CA LEU A 451 -3.83 -9.98 -11.87
C LEU A 451 -4.58 -8.94 -11.04
N VAL A 452 -3.97 -7.77 -10.85
CA VAL A 452 -4.65 -6.55 -10.41
C VAL A 452 -4.63 -5.51 -11.53
N GLN A 453 -5.78 -4.93 -11.82
CA GLN A 453 -5.96 -3.84 -12.79
C GLN A 453 -6.63 -2.67 -12.10
N ALA A 454 -6.12 -1.46 -12.29
CA ALA A 454 -6.74 -0.24 -11.78
C ALA A 454 -6.52 0.94 -12.74
N ALA A 455 -7.39 1.94 -12.74
CA ALA A 455 -7.11 3.18 -13.45
C ALA A 455 -5.98 3.97 -12.78
N ARG A 456 -5.88 3.90 -11.44
CA ARG A 456 -4.76 4.42 -10.66
C ARG A 456 -4.66 3.69 -9.32
N LEU A 457 -3.46 3.70 -8.74
CA LEU A 457 -3.18 3.13 -7.43
C LEU A 457 -2.64 4.23 -6.51
N GLU A 458 -3.27 4.41 -5.36
CA GLU A 458 -2.92 5.44 -4.37
C GLU A 458 -2.60 4.77 -3.03
N LEU A 459 -1.42 5.08 -2.47
CA LEU A 459 -0.97 4.60 -1.16
C LEU A 459 -0.81 5.79 -0.21
N GLY A 460 -1.38 5.69 0.98
CA GLY A 460 -1.26 6.69 2.04
C GLY A 460 -2.35 7.76 2.00
N ALA A 461 -2.18 8.77 2.86
CA ALA A 461 -3.21 9.78 3.14
C ALA A 461 -3.59 10.55 1.88
N GLY A 462 -4.87 10.46 1.49
CA GLY A 462 -5.40 11.10 0.30
C GLY A 462 -5.09 12.59 0.25
N TYR A 463 -4.46 13.00 -0.84
CA TYR A 463 -4.27 14.37 -1.29
C TYR A 463 -5.65 15.01 -1.62
N ASN A 464 -6.49 15.24 -0.61
CA ASN A 464 -7.72 16.01 -0.78
C ASN A 464 -7.48 17.44 -0.33
N GLY A 465 -6.81 18.22 -1.19
CA GLY A 465 -7.26 19.56 -1.58
C GLY A 465 -7.51 20.64 -0.53
N TYR A 466 -7.17 20.47 0.75
CA TYR A 466 -7.11 21.61 1.66
C TYR A 466 -5.81 22.38 1.36
N PRO A 467 -5.90 23.64 0.92
CA PRO A 467 -4.72 24.47 0.82
C PRO A 467 -4.11 24.54 2.21
N THR A 468 -2.82 24.24 2.29
CA THR A 468 -1.98 24.53 3.47
C THR A 468 -2.08 25.99 3.90
N ASP A 469 -2.60 26.86 3.03
CA ASP A 469 -2.80 28.28 3.26
C ASP A 469 -4.01 28.59 4.17
N ALA A 470 -4.90 27.60 4.44
CA ALA A 470 -6.01 27.76 5.38
C ALA A 470 -5.71 27.24 6.81
N LEU A 471 -4.56 26.59 7.03
CA LEU A 471 -4.02 26.46 8.37
C LEU A 471 -3.28 27.76 8.70
N THR A 472 -4.03 28.79 9.07
CA THR A 472 -3.51 29.77 10.02
C THR A 472 -3.16 28.96 11.26
N VAL A 473 -1.90 28.54 11.37
CA VAL A 473 -1.39 27.78 12.51
C VAL A 473 -1.78 28.57 13.74
N ASP A 474 -2.74 28.04 14.51
CA ASP A 474 -3.09 28.62 15.80
C ASP A 474 -1.78 28.68 16.59
N PRO A 475 -1.37 29.83 17.15
CA PRO A 475 -0.14 29.95 17.93
C PRO A 475 -0.03 28.94 19.09
N ARG A 476 -1.14 28.30 19.48
CA ARG A 476 -1.20 27.17 20.43
C ARG A 476 -0.65 25.84 19.89
N MET A 477 -0.32 25.74 18.59
CA MET A 477 0.27 24.56 17.92
C MET A 477 1.81 24.53 17.95
N ALA A 478 2.47 25.42 18.70
CA ALA A 478 3.93 25.57 18.71
C ALA A 478 4.70 24.43 19.41
N ASP A 479 4.04 23.61 20.25
CA ASP A 479 4.67 22.48 20.94
C ASP A 479 4.57 21.18 20.11
N GLN A 480 5.45 21.04 19.12
CA GLN A 480 5.53 19.90 18.20
C GLN A 480 5.91 18.54 18.86
N ALA A 481 6.35 18.53 20.12
CA ALA A 481 6.83 17.32 20.79
C ALA A 481 5.75 16.28 21.07
N ALA A 482 4.47 16.67 21.14
CA ALA A 482 3.36 15.75 21.44
C ALA A 482 2.91 14.91 20.23
N TRP A 483 3.19 15.34 19.00
CA TRP A 483 2.73 14.65 17.78
C TRP A 483 3.74 13.64 17.21
N ALA A 484 5.00 13.69 17.64
CA ALA A 484 6.01 12.65 17.36
C ALA A 484 5.66 11.28 18.00
N VAL A 485 4.61 11.23 18.83
CA VAL A 485 4.21 10.04 19.61
C VAL A 485 2.99 9.31 19.00
N LEU A 486 2.36 9.84 17.95
CA LEU A 486 1.30 9.10 17.25
C LEU A 486 1.92 8.11 16.27
N PRO A 487 1.74 6.78 16.43
CA PRO A 487 2.33 5.78 15.57
C PRO A 487 1.61 5.78 14.21
N TRP A 488 1.99 6.70 13.33
CA TRP A 488 1.63 6.66 11.92
C TRP A 488 2.24 5.40 11.31
N LYS A 489 1.41 4.40 11.05
CA LYS A 489 1.82 3.20 10.32
C LYS A 489 1.57 3.43 8.84
N PRO A 490 2.60 3.39 7.98
CA PRO A 490 2.44 3.71 6.56
C PRO A 490 1.68 2.61 5.83
N ALA A 491 0.84 3.02 4.86
CA ALA A 491 0.17 2.11 3.95
C ALA A 491 1.16 1.22 3.21
N THR A 492 0.81 -0.04 2.95
CA THR A 492 1.71 -0.98 2.24
C THR A 492 1.03 -1.71 1.08
N PHE A 493 1.68 -1.71 -0.08
CA PHE A 493 1.40 -2.65 -1.16
C PHE A 493 2.61 -3.56 -1.31
N THR A 494 2.44 -4.87 -1.09
CA THR A 494 3.52 -5.87 -1.21
C THR A 494 3.19 -6.82 -2.33
N GLN A 495 4.06 -6.87 -3.34
CA GLN A 495 3.95 -7.76 -4.49
C GLN A 495 5.03 -8.84 -4.41
N ASN A 496 4.61 -10.08 -4.14
CA ASN A 496 5.48 -11.27 -4.11
C ASN A 496 5.40 -12.09 -5.40
N GLY A 497 4.63 -11.63 -6.40
CA GLY A 497 4.42 -12.29 -7.69
C GLY A 497 3.25 -11.66 -8.45
N GLY A 498 2.73 -12.36 -9.47
CA GLY A 498 1.58 -11.90 -10.25
C GLY A 498 1.86 -10.64 -11.09
N ALA A 499 0.79 -10.03 -11.61
CA ALA A 499 0.86 -8.84 -12.46
C ALA A 499 -0.01 -7.70 -11.91
N ALA A 500 0.57 -6.51 -11.83
CA ALA A 500 -0.12 -5.26 -11.55
C ALA A 500 -0.12 -4.37 -12.80
N ALA A 501 -1.28 -4.19 -13.43
CA ALA A 501 -1.44 -3.37 -14.63
C ALA A 501 -2.28 -2.12 -14.32
N ILE A 502 -1.60 -1.02 -14.05
CA ILE A 502 -2.20 0.26 -13.66
C ILE A 502 -2.24 1.17 -14.88
N ALA A 503 -3.42 1.61 -15.31
CA ALA A 503 -3.54 2.40 -16.54
C ALA A 503 -2.94 3.81 -16.39
N GLY A 504 -3.03 4.39 -15.19
CA GLY A 504 -2.53 5.71 -14.84
C GLY A 504 -1.38 5.65 -13.83
N PRO A 505 -1.28 6.63 -12.91
CA PRO A 505 -0.18 6.69 -11.95
C PRO A 505 -0.31 5.64 -10.84
N ILE A 506 0.84 5.15 -10.37
CA ILE A 506 1.01 4.70 -8.99
C ILE A 506 1.50 5.91 -8.20
N ALA A 507 0.71 6.34 -7.21
CA ALA A 507 1.02 7.50 -6.38
C ALA A 507 1.17 7.07 -4.92
N VAL A 508 2.33 7.37 -4.33
CA VAL A 508 2.67 7.05 -2.95
C VAL A 508 2.82 8.36 -2.19
N TYR A 509 1.90 8.60 -1.25
CA TYR A 509 1.80 9.79 -0.41
C TYR A 509 1.84 9.38 1.08
N GLY A 510 2.98 8.88 1.54
CA GLY A 510 3.14 8.33 2.90
C GLY A 510 2.80 6.84 2.97
N GLY A 511 3.67 6.00 2.40
CA GLY A 511 3.44 4.58 2.21
C GLY A 511 4.64 3.86 1.59
N THR A 512 4.53 2.55 1.39
CA THR A 512 5.54 1.77 0.68
C THR A 512 4.92 0.80 -0.33
N TYR A 513 5.35 0.91 -1.58
CA TYR A 513 5.21 -0.15 -2.57
C TYR A 513 6.46 -1.04 -2.52
N ARG A 514 6.29 -2.34 -2.23
CA ARG A 514 7.37 -3.34 -2.27
C ARG A 514 7.14 -4.31 -3.42
N LEU A 515 8.07 -4.36 -4.37
CA LEU A 515 8.12 -5.34 -5.43
C LEU A 515 9.19 -6.38 -5.13
N ASN A 516 8.77 -7.56 -4.68
CA ASN A 516 9.66 -8.68 -4.43
C ASN A 516 9.80 -9.59 -5.65
N ASP A 517 8.71 -9.81 -6.40
CA ASP A 517 8.71 -10.55 -7.67
C ASP A 517 7.43 -10.24 -8.48
N GLY A 518 7.34 -10.73 -9.72
CA GLY A 518 6.22 -10.50 -10.64
C GLY A 518 6.46 -9.31 -11.56
N ALA A 519 5.37 -8.75 -12.12
CA ALA A 519 5.45 -7.62 -13.03
C ALA A 519 4.54 -6.47 -12.56
N VAL A 520 5.04 -5.24 -12.60
CA VAL A 520 4.24 -4.01 -12.45
C VAL A 520 4.40 -3.15 -13.70
N LYS A 521 3.28 -2.71 -14.24
CA LYS A 521 3.23 -1.74 -15.34
C LYS A 521 2.31 -0.59 -14.95
N ALA A 522 2.80 0.64 -15.11
CA ALA A 522 2.01 1.86 -14.86
C ALA A 522 2.39 2.98 -15.83
N TYR A 523 1.52 3.99 -15.97
CA TYR A 523 1.86 5.18 -16.77
C TYR A 523 3.00 5.99 -16.13
N SER A 524 3.02 6.08 -14.79
CA SER A 524 4.04 6.79 -14.03
C SER A 524 4.13 6.29 -12.59
N LEU A 525 5.27 6.52 -11.94
CA LEU A 525 5.42 6.42 -10.49
C LEU A 525 5.62 7.81 -9.88
N GLN A 526 4.84 8.12 -8.85
CA GLN A 526 4.96 9.36 -8.09
C GLN A 526 5.24 9.00 -6.63
N LEU A 527 6.46 9.31 -6.19
CA LEU A 527 6.87 9.25 -4.78
C LEU A 527 6.91 10.68 -4.28
N ALA A 528 5.78 11.13 -3.75
CA ALA A 528 5.65 12.51 -3.31
C ALA A 528 5.62 12.57 -1.79
N ASP A 529 6.07 13.71 -1.29
CA ASP A 529 6.03 14.00 0.14
C ASP A 529 4.57 14.03 0.56
N GLY A 530 4.17 13.06 1.40
CA GLY A 530 2.86 13.08 2.04
C GLY A 530 2.77 14.24 3.03
N TYR A 531 1.70 14.23 3.84
CA TYR A 531 1.63 15.05 5.06
C TYR A 531 3.00 15.03 5.78
N PRO A 532 3.47 16.14 6.39
CA PRO A 532 4.73 16.14 7.12
C PRO A 532 4.83 14.89 8.01
N TYR A 533 6.00 14.23 8.00
CA TYR A 533 6.35 13.02 8.77
C TYR A 533 6.02 11.62 8.19
N SER A 534 5.49 11.45 6.97
CA SER A 534 5.30 10.10 6.38
C SER A 534 6.21 9.84 5.16
N PRO A 535 7.16 8.88 5.24
CA PRO A 535 8.04 8.56 4.11
C PRO A 535 7.28 7.87 2.97
N SER A 536 7.66 8.17 1.74
CA SER A 536 7.13 7.54 0.53
C SER A 536 8.23 6.67 -0.09
N ALA A 537 7.95 5.39 -0.36
CA ALA A 537 8.96 4.50 -0.89
C ALA A 537 8.45 3.54 -1.96
N PHE A 538 9.29 3.30 -2.97
CA PHE A 538 9.23 2.14 -3.85
C PHE A 538 10.49 1.32 -3.67
N ILE A 539 10.33 0.06 -3.23
CA ILE A 539 11.45 -0.86 -2.96
C ILE A 539 11.30 -2.06 -3.85
N GLN A 540 12.30 -2.31 -4.70
CA GLN A 540 12.33 -3.45 -5.61
C GLN A 540 13.47 -4.39 -5.25
N THR A 541 13.16 -5.65 -5.00
CA THR A 541 14.14 -6.72 -4.72
C THR A 541 14.17 -7.80 -5.82
N GLY A 542 13.17 -7.83 -6.70
CA GLY A 542 13.07 -8.74 -7.84
C GLY A 542 11.99 -8.28 -8.83
N GLY A 543 11.61 -9.15 -9.77
CA GLY A 543 10.55 -8.87 -10.76
C GLY A 543 10.89 -7.77 -11.79
N GLU A 544 9.87 -7.38 -12.54
CA GLU A 544 9.91 -6.42 -13.64
C GLU A 544 9.03 -5.19 -13.32
N ALA A 545 9.59 -3.98 -13.46
CA ALA A 545 8.86 -2.73 -13.31
C ALA A 545 8.98 -1.88 -14.59
N ASP A 546 7.84 -1.55 -15.19
CA ASP A 546 7.74 -0.73 -16.40
C ASP A 546 6.87 0.50 -16.12
N PHE A 547 7.50 1.68 -16.06
CA PHE A 547 6.81 2.95 -15.95
C PHE A 547 6.88 3.66 -17.30
N GLY A 548 5.71 3.85 -17.93
CA GLY A 548 5.60 4.42 -19.28
C GLY A 548 5.89 5.93 -19.35
N ASP A 549 5.28 6.60 -20.32
CA ASP A 549 5.58 7.98 -20.73
C ASP A 549 5.58 9.03 -19.60
N GLY A 550 4.85 8.80 -18.51
CA GLY A 550 4.83 9.71 -17.37
C GLY A 550 6.08 9.65 -16.49
N GLY A 551 6.89 8.60 -16.62
CA GLY A 551 8.17 8.41 -15.92
C GLY A 551 8.05 8.26 -14.40
N ILE A 552 9.18 8.43 -13.72
CA ILE A 552 9.28 8.42 -12.25
C ILE A 552 9.58 9.82 -11.74
N ARG A 553 8.82 10.27 -10.75
CA ARG A 553 9.07 11.51 -10.01
C ARG A 553 9.22 11.21 -8.53
N ILE A 554 10.28 11.72 -7.93
CA ILE A 554 10.60 11.59 -6.50
C ILE A 554 10.75 13.00 -5.91
N GLY A 555 10.03 13.26 -4.83
CA GLY A 555 10.05 14.54 -4.11
C GLY A 555 8.78 15.35 -4.28
N PRO A 556 8.80 16.65 -3.94
CA PRO A 556 7.58 17.41 -3.72
C PRO A 556 6.69 17.42 -4.96
N ALA A 557 5.40 17.22 -4.72
CA ALA A 557 4.38 17.33 -5.74
C ALA A 557 4.51 18.71 -6.41
N PRO A 558 4.36 18.82 -7.74
CA PRO A 558 4.27 20.12 -8.37
C PRO A 558 3.12 20.86 -7.68
N ARG A 559 3.37 22.06 -7.15
CA ARG A 559 2.30 22.94 -6.66
C ARG A 559 1.27 23.04 -7.79
N ALA A 560 0.13 22.37 -7.64
CA ALA A 560 -1.04 22.71 -8.42
C ALA A 560 -1.43 24.10 -7.91
N LEU A 561 -0.98 25.15 -8.60
CA LEU A 561 -1.64 26.43 -8.48
C LEU A 561 -3.12 26.16 -8.80
N PRO A 562 -4.07 26.48 -7.90
CA PRO A 562 -5.47 26.21 -8.14
C PRO A 562 -5.90 26.87 -9.44
N LEU A 563 -6.71 26.15 -10.22
CA LEU A 563 -7.10 26.52 -11.58
C LEU A 563 -7.90 27.84 -11.70
N ASP A 564 -8.22 28.54 -10.61
CA ASP A 564 -9.15 29.69 -10.62
C ASP A 564 -8.81 30.84 -9.64
N ALA A 565 -7.54 31.11 -9.33
CA ALA A 565 -7.19 32.26 -8.49
C ALA A 565 -6.71 33.45 -9.34
N THR A 566 -7.63 34.35 -9.71
CA THR A 566 -7.27 35.69 -10.18
C THR A 566 -6.49 36.43 -9.09
N THR A 567 -5.29 36.86 -9.47
CA THR A 567 -4.38 37.80 -8.78
C THR A 567 -5.04 38.76 -7.79
N ALA A 568 -4.75 38.63 -6.49
CA ALA A 568 -4.55 39.76 -5.57
C ALA A 568 -3.99 39.29 -4.21
N ALA A 569 -2.80 39.80 -3.88
CA ALA A 569 -2.23 39.99 -2.54
C ALA A 569 -2.21 38.80 -1.57
N ILE A 570 -1.05 38.12 -1.51
CA ILE A 570 -0.63 37.41 -0.30
C ILE A 570 0.59 38.18 0.24
N GLU A 571 0.41 38.87 1.36
CA GLU A 571 1.49 39.48 2.14
C GLU A 571 2.44 38.38 2.67
N GLU A 572 3.73 38.70 2.71
CA GLU A 572 4.80 37.82 3.19
C GLU A 572 4.57 37.41 4.66
N THR A 573 4.10 36.18 4.87
CA THR A 573 4.18 35.48 6.16
C THR A 573 5.53 34.77 6.29
N PRO A 574 6.09 34.63 7.52
CA PRO A 574 7.42 34.08 7.73
C PRO A 574 7.51 32.63 7.24
N SER A 575 8.56 32.35 6.47
CA SER A 575 8.84 31.07 5.84
C SER A 575 9.10 29.96 6.87
N PHE A 576 8.06 29.22 7.26
CA PHE A 576 8.24 27.90 7.85
C PHE A 576 8.46 26.89 6.72
N ALA A 577 9.69 26.43 6.55
CA ALA A 577 10.01 25.34 5.63
C ALA A 577 9.28 24.06 6.11
N PRO A 578 8.42 23.43 5.31
CA PRO A 578 7.75 22.21 5.72
C PRO A 578 8.79 21.09 5.91
N VAL A 579 8.73 20.39 7.04
CA VAL A 579 9.55 19.19 7.29
C VAL A 579 8.87 18.02 6.58
N TYR A 580 9.22 17.82 5.30
CA TYR A 580 8.73 16.72 4.48
C TYR A 580 9.40 15.39 4.88
N GLY A 581 8.65 14.28 4.84
CA GLY A 581 9.21 12.93 5.02
C GLY A 581 10.01 12.50 3.77
N PRO A 582 11.05 11.65 3.89
CA PRO A 582 11.89 11.29 2.76
C PRO A 582 11.13 10.48 1.70
N SER A 583 11.41 10.76 0.43
CA SER A 583 10.84 10.09 -0.73
C SER A 583 11.93 9.26 -1.43
N THR A 584 11.74 7.93 -1.55
CA THR A 584 12.84 7.02 -1.93
C THR A 584 12.47 5.95 -2.97
N LEU A 585 13.27 5.86 -4.03
CA LEU A 585 13.29 4.73 -4.95
C LEU A 585 14.52 3.87 -4.64
N ALA A 586 14.33 2.61 -4.25
CA ALA A 586 15.42 1.68 -3.93
C ALA A 586 15.34 0.42 -4.79
N LEU A 587 16.39 0.16 -5.58
CA LEU A 587 16.54 -1.02 -6.42
C LEU A 587 17.64 -1.94 -5.86
N HIS A 588 17.27 -3.11 -5.38
CA HIS A 588 18.18 -4.13 -4.87
C HIS A 588 18.33 -5.33 -5.83
N GLY A 589 17.37 -5.53 -6.74
CA GLY A 589 17.33 -6.65 -7.69
C GLY A 589 16.20 -6.49 -8.70
N GLY A 590 16.08 -7.39 -9.68
CA GLY A 590 15.08 -7.29 -10.75
C GLY A 590 15.46 -6.29 -11.85
N ARG A 591 14.47 -5.90 -12.67
CA ARG A 591 14.65 -4.95 -13.77
C ARG A 591 13.63 -3.82 -13.68
N LEU A 592 14.09 -2.59 -13.88
CA LEU A 592 13.29 -1.37 -13.94
C LEU A 592 13.52 -0.70 -15.30
N SER A 593 12.43 -0.29 -15.95
CA SER A 593 12.44 0.45 -17.21
C SER A 593 11.54 1.68 -17.09
N THR A 594 12.06 2.83 -17.50
CA THR A 594 11.30 4.10 -17.50
C THR A 594 11.91 5.11 -18.47
N PRO A 595 11.13 5.95 -19.16
CA PRO A 595 11.70 7.01 -19.99
C PRO A 595 12.36 8.12 -19.16
N SER A 596 11.96 8.32 -17.91
CA SER A 596 12.65 9.29 -17.06
C SER A 596 12.59 9.01 -15.57
N ILE A 597 13.59 9.50 -14.85
CA ILE A 597 13.61 9.61 -13.39
C ILE A 597 13.97 11.03 -13.02
N ARG A 598 13.11 11.70 -12.24
CA ARG A 598 13.37 13.04 -11.69
C ARG A 598 13.40 12.99 -10.17
N VAL A 599 14.57 13.24 -9.58
CA VAL A 599 14.78 13.31 -8.13
C VAL A 599 14.88 14.77 -7.72
N LEU A 600 13.90 15.25 -6.96
CA LEU A 600 13.68 16.67 -6.70
C LEU A 600 13.63 16.99 -5.21
N GLY A 601 14.29 18.06 -4.78
CA GLY A 601 14.15 18.62 -3.43
C GLY A 601 14.81 17.82 -2.30
N ALA A 602 14.76 18.38 -1.09
CA ALA A 602 15.38 17.83 0.11
C ALA A 602 14.71 16.51 0.53
N GLY A 603 15.49 15.50 0.89
CA GLY A 603 14.98 14.20 1.36
C GLY A 603 14.61 13.21 0.26
N SER A 604 14.68 13.62 -1.01
CA SER A 604 14.44 12.75 -2.17
C SER A 604 15.69 11.95 -2.55
N ALA A 605 15.53 10.64 -2.72
CA ALA A 605 16.64 9.77 -3.09
C ALA A 605 16.28 8.67 -4.09
N VAL A 606 17.24 8.35 -4.96
CA VAL A 606 17.31 7.08 -5.68
C VAL A 606 18.54 6.30 -5.22
N SER A 607 18.39 5.00 -4.98
CA SER A 607 19.49 4.11 -4.66
C SER A 607 19.43 2.81 -5.44
N GLN A 608 20.61 2.30 -5.82
CA GLN A 608 20.76 1.01 -6.48
C GLN A 608 21.91 0.22 -5.85
N THR A 609 21.62 -1.01 -5.42
CA THR A 609 22.63 -1.95 -4.92
C THR A 609 22.70 -3.24 -5.76
N GLY A 610 21.81 -3.41 -6.73
CA GLY A 610 21.70 -4.58 -7.59
C GLY A 610 20.66 -4.39 -8.69
N GLY A 611 20.39 -5.45 -9.46
CA GLY A 611 19.41 -5.41 -10.56
C GLY A 611 19.86 -4.56 -11.77
N VAL A 612 18.93 -4.31 -12.68
CA VAL A 612 19.14 -3.54 -13.93
C VAL A 612 18.15 -2.39 -14.00
N MET A 613 18.63 -1.17 -14.21
CA MET A 613 17.82 0.01 -14.42
C MET A 613 18.08 0.55 -15.83
N ASN A 614 17.03 0.68 -16.65
CA ASN A 614 17.10 1.29 -17.98
C ASN A 614 16.30 2.59 -17.97
N VAL A 615 16.97 3.71 -18.23
CA VAL A 615 16.39 5.05 -18.13
C VAL A 615 16.78 5.89 -19.33
N HIS A 616 15.84 6.48 -20.06
CA HIS A 616 16.25 7.43 -21.10
C HIS A 616 16.85 8.71 -20.48
N ALA A 617 16.15 9.38 -19.56
CA ALA A 617 16.68 10.57 -18.89
C ALA A 617 16.59 10.52 -17.35
N MET A 618 17.72 10.62 -16.66
CA MET A 618 17.79 10.77 -15.21
C MET A 618 18.24 12.19 -14.83
N THR A 619 17.46 12.87 -14.00
CA THR A 619 17.79 14.19 -13.47
C THR A 619 17.75 14.17 -11.94
N VAL A 620 18.85 14.58 -11.31
CA VAL A 620 18.98 14.76 -9.87
C VAL A 620 19.21 16.24 -9.60
N ALA A 621 18.18 16.94 -9.15
CA ALA A 621 18.22 18.40 -9.04
C ALA A 621 17.35 18.93 -7.88
N GLY A 622 17.88 19.90 -7.13
CA GLY A 622 17.14 20.62 -6.08
C GLY A 622 17.66 20.32 -4.68
N GLY A 623 17.65 21.34 -3.80
CA GLY A 623 18.27 21.43 -2.47
C GLY A 623 18.31 20.15 -1.62
N GLU A 624 19.29 19.29 -1.88
CA GLU A 624 19.67 18.01 -1.26
C GLU A 624 19.15 16.69 -1.88
N ALA A 625 18.73 16.70 -3.15
CA ALA A 625 18.42 15.46 -3.89
C ALA A 625 19.64 14.52 -3.98
N LYS A 626 19.42 13.20 -3.84
CA LYS A 626 20.50 12.20 -3.79
C LYS A 626 20.30 11.07 -4.81
N ALA A 627 21.37 10.68 -5.49
CA ALA A 627 21.48 9.44 -6.22
C ALA A 627 22.69 8.66 -5.73
N SER A 628 22.52 7.36 -5.46
CA SER A 628 23.61 6.49 -5.00
C SER A 628 23.55 5.14 -5.70
N PHE A 629 24.61 4.79 -6.41
CA PHE A 629 24.75 3.54 -7.14
C PHE A 629 25.94 2.79 -6.58
N THR A 630 25.72 1.71 -5.84
CA THR A 630 26.81 0.92 -5.21
C THR A 630 26.88 -0.50 -5.73
N GLY A 631 25.97 -0.89 -6.62
CA GLY A 631 25.95 -2.18 -7.31
C GLY A 631 24.89 -2.24 -8.40
N GLY A 632 24.90 -3.29 -9.21
CA GLY A 632 23.95 -3.48 -10.32
C GLY A 632 24.37 -2.77 -11.60
N TRP A 633 23.41 -2.65 -12.52
CA TRP A 633 23.57 -2.03 -13.84
C TRP A 633 22.62 -0.85 -14.00
N LEU A 634 23.17 0.33 -14.29
CA LEU A 634 22.43 1.51 -14.73
C LEU A 634 22.77 1.75 -16.20
N ASN A 635 21.78 1.59 -17.08
CA ASN A 635 21.85 2.00 -18.47
C ASN A 635 21.03 3.28 -18.60
N VAL A 636 21.69 4.41 -18.89
CA VAL A 636 21.04 5.71 -18.96
C VAL A 636 21.43 6.45 -20.23
N ASP A 637 20.49 7.01 -20.98
CA ASP A 637 20.89 7.79 -22.17
C ASP A 637 21.44 9.15 -21.72
N ARG A 638 20.69 9.89 -20.89
CA ARG A 638 21.11 11.18 -20.31
C ARG A 638 21.09 11.20 -18.79
N LEU A 639 22.24 11.45 -18.18
CA LEU A 639 22.39 11.61 -16.72
C LEU A 639 22.75 13.06 -16.38
N GLN A 640 21.88 13.74 -15.65
CA GLN A 640 22.11 15.11 -15.20
C GLN A 640 22.07 15.21 -13.67
N VAL A 641 23.10 15.80 -13.08
CA VAL A 641 23.17 16.14 -11.65
C VAL A 641 23.38 17.65 -11.52
N GLY A 642 22.55 18.34 -10.74
CA GLY A 642 22.59 19.80 -10.63
C GLY A 642 21.93 20.53 -11.82
N SER A 643 22.11 21.85 -11.88
CA SER A 643 21.53 22.69 -12.94
C SER A 643 22.48 22.92 -14.10
N ASN A 644 21.96 23.01 -15.33
CA ASN A 644 22.75 23.34 -16.52
C ASN A 644 23.22 24.81 -16.57
N ALA A 645 22.83 25.63 -15.61
CA ALA A 645 23.32 27.00 -15.45
C ALA A 645 24.48 27.02 -14.46
N LEU A 646 25.43 27.94 -14.67
CA LEU A 646 26.37 28.41 -13.66
C LEU A 646 25.55 29.03 -12.51
N ALA A 647 25.14 28.20 -11.55
CA ALA A 647 24.32 28.59 -10.40
C ALA A 647 25.13 28.50 -9.11
N ALA A 648 24.82 29.40 -8.17
CA ALA A 648 25.60 29.71 -6.96
C ALA A 648 26.19 28.50 -6.20
N ASP A 649 27.40 28.72 -5.67
CA ASP A 649 28.43 27.82 -5.10
C ASP A 649 28.06 26.88 -3.92
N VAL A 650 26.79 26.46 -3.77
CA VAL A 650 26.39 25.54 -2.70
C VAL A 650 25.94 24.19 -3.30
N PRO A 651 26.65 23.08 -3.02
CA PRO A 651 26.23 21.76 -3.44
C PRO A 651 24.83 21.42 -2.93
N SER A 652 23.94 21.17 -3.87
CA SER A 652 22.53 20.88 -3.62
C SER A 652 22.11 19.53 -4.20
N SER A 653 22.85 18.94 -5.15
CA SER A 653 22.44 17.68 -5.78
C SER A 653 23.61 16.70 -5.73
N ARG A 654 23.40 15.51 -5.16
CA ARG A 654 24.49 14.58 -4.85
C ARG A 654 24.40 13.30 -5.65
N LEU A 655 25.51 12.92 -6.29
CA LEU A 655 25.71 11.62 -6.92
C LEU A 655 26.85 10.88 -6.20
N HIS A 656 26.58 9.62 -5.84
CA HIS A 656 27.58 8.69 -5.32
C HIS A 656 27.68 7.44 -6.20
N VAL A 657 28.90 7.04 -6.54
CA VAL A 657 29.17 5.83 -7.35
C VAL A 657 30.16 4.92 -6.63
N GLY A 658 29.71 3.71 -6.28
CA GLY A 658 30.53 2.68 -5.66
C GLY A 658 31.26 1.80 -6.69
N ARG A 659 32.32 1.11 -6.26
CA ARG A 659 33.20 0.32 -7.15
C ARG A 659 32.52 -0.83 -7.90
N SER A 660 31.37 -1.29 -7.39
CA SER A 660 30.62 -2.43 -7.96
C SER A 660 29.45 -2.01 -8.85
N ALA A 661 29.19 -0.70 -8.99
CA ALA A 661 28.18 -0.18 -9.90
C ALA A 661 28.68 -0.22 -11.35
N ASN A 662 27.84 -0.68 -12.26
CA ASN A 662 28.11 -0.65 -13.70
C ASN A 662 27.21 0.42 -14.31
N ILE A 663 27.77 1.59 -14.60
CA ILE A 663 27.03 2.71 -15.19
C ILE A 663 27.43 2.85 -16.65
N THR A 664 26.46 2.75 -17.56
CA THR A 664 26.61 3.02 -18.99
C THR A 664 25.78 4.24 -19.35
N VAL A 665 26.43 5.24 -19.94
CA VAL A 665 25.81 6.45 -20.49
C VAL A 665 25.90 6.41 -22.00
N SER A 666 24.80 6.66 -22.72
CA SER A 666 24.73 6.52 -24.19
C SER A 666 24.39 7.78 -24.98
N GLU A 667 24.11 8.91 -24.34
CA GLU A 667 23.98 10.22 -25.01
C GLU A 667 24.79 11.31 -24.29
N GLN A 668 24.55 11.53 -22.98
CA GLN A 668 25.22 12.65 -22.28
C GLN A 668 25.23 12.45 -20.76
N ALA A 669 26.37 12.71 -20.13
CA ALA A 669 26.47 12.92 -18.69
C ALA A 669 26.77 14.39 -18.39
N THR A 670 26.10 14.97 -17.39
CA THR A 670 26.29 16.37 -16.99
C THR A 670 26.39 16.52 -15.49
N LEU A 671 27.51 17.08 -15.04
CA LEU A 671 27.72 17.57 -13.68
C LEU A 671 27.57 19.09 -13.70
N GLY A 672 26.37 19.57 -13.40
CA GLY A 672 26.00 20.98 -13.46
C GLY A 672 26.33 21.80 -12.22
N GLY A 673 25.93 23.07 -12.24
CA GLY A 673 25.98 23.97 -11.08
C GLY A 673 25.24 23.37 -9.87
N GLY A 674 25.88 23.40 -8.70
CA GLY A 674 25.37 22.80 -7.47
C GLY A 674 25.45 21.28 -7.40
N ALA A 675 26.10 20.61 -8.36
CA ALA A 675 26.40 19.18 -8.26
C ALA A 675 27.49 18.90 -7.20
N ALA A 676 27.33 17.78 -6.50
CA ALA A 676 28.39 17.14 -5.74
C ALA A 676 28.51 15.69 -6.21
N TYR A 677 29.73 15.28 -6.54
CA TYR A 677 30.05 13.96 -7.04
C TYR A 677 31.09 13.30 -6.14
N SER A 678 30.77 12.10 -5.67
CA SER A 678 31.65 11.26 -4.86
C SER A 678 31.72 9.87 -5.47
N ALA A 679 32.87 9.22 -5.35
CA ALA A 679 33.06 7.88 -5.86
C ALA A 679 33.97 7.07 -4.93
N GLU A 680 33.76 5.76 -4.88
CA GLU A 680 34.75 4.84 -4.29
C GLU A 680 35.92 4.63 -5.26
N PRO A 681 37.15 4.39 -4.76
CA PRO A 681 38.27 4.00 -5.60
C PRO A 681 37.93 2.83 -6.53
N GLY A 682 38.19 3.01 -7.83
CA GLY A 682 37.88 2.03 -8.88
C GLY A 682 36.46 2.12 -9.44
N ALA A 683 35.69 3.16 -9.12
CA ALA A 683 34.42 3.43 -9.79
C ALA A 683 34.62 3.60 -11.30
N ASN A 684 33.69 3.06 -12.09
CA ASN A 684 33.81 3.04 -13.56
C ASN A 684 32.53 3.56 -14.22
N LEU A 685 32.70 4.52 -15.12
CA LEU A 685 31.65 5.03 -16.01
C LEU A 685 32.01 4.66 -17.44
N LEU A 686 31.12 3.92 -18.10
CA LEU A 686 31.21 3.63 -19.54
C LEU A 686 30.39 4.67 -20.30
N MET A 687 31.05 5.46 -21.13
CA MET A 687 30.49 6.45 -22.04
C MET A 687 30.46 5.81 -23.44
N SER A 688 29.31 5.37 -23.91
CA SER A 688 29.14 4.64 -25.17
C SER A 688 28.40 5.51 -26.19
N GLY A 689 29.13 6.29 -26.96
CA GLY A 689 28.56 7.34 -27.82
C GLY A 689 28.00 8.52 -27.02
N ALA A 690 28.65 8.87 -25.91
CA ALA A 690 28.13 9.85 -24.97
C ALA A 690 29.11 10.99 -24.68
N ASP A 691 28.58 12.21 -24.58
CA ASP A 691 29.31 13.40 -24.19
C ASP A 691 29.41 13.55 -22.66
N PHE A 692 30.48 14.18 -22.17
CA PHE A 692 30.64 14.53 -20.76
C PHE A 692 30.78 16.03 -20.57
N HIS A 693 29.78 16.64 -19.94
CA HIS A 693 29.76 18.07 -19.63
C HIS A 693 29.97 18.30 -18.13
N ASN A 694 30.97 19.10 -17.79
CA ASN A 694 31.15 19.63 -16.45
C ASN A 694 30.87 21.13 -16.45
N ALA A 695 29.75 21.56 -15.87
CA ALA A 695 29.42 22.99 -15.73
C ALA A 695 29.58 23.48 -14.29
N SER A 696 30.32 22.76 -13.45
CA SER A 696 30.59 23.11 -12.06
C SER A 696 31.82 24.00 -11.94
N THR A 697 31.76 25.04 -11.11
CA THR A 697 32.92 25.87 -10.73
C THR A 697 33.64 25.32 -9.49
N ARG A 698 33.15 24.22 -8.91
CA ARG A 698 33.58 23.68 -7.61
C ARG A 698 34.26 22.33 -7.74
N SER A 699 35.57 22.34 -7.91
CA SER A 699 36.39 21.11 -7.96
C SER A 699 36.33 20.31 -6.65
N ASP A 700 36.19 20.98 -5.50
CA ASP A 700 35.99 20.36 -4.19
C ASP A 700 34.67 19.57 -4.09
N ALA A 701 33.62 20.03 -4.79
CA ALA A 701 32.33 19.35 -4.83
C ALA A 701 32.38 18.07 -5.66
N LEU A 702 33.27 18.01 -6.65
CA LEU A 702 33.41 16.89 -7.60
C LEU A 702 34.63 16.01 -7.28
N ALA A 703 35.05 15.95 -6.01
CA ALA A 703 36.20 15.15 -5.57
C ALA A 703 36.13 13.67 -5.97
N GLY A 704 34.94 13.12 -6.24
CA GLY A 704 34.78 11.77 -6.77
C GLY A 704 35.42 11.53 -8.14
N LEU A 705 35.69 12.57 -8.94
CA LEU A 705 36.40 12.42 -10.22
C LEU A 705 37.78 11.77 -10.02
N PHE A 706 38.45 12.09 -8.92
CA PHE A 706 39.76 11.54 -8.54
C PHE A 706 39.75 10.02 -8.29
N HIS A 707 38.56 9.41 -8.19
CA HIS A 707 38.38 7.96 -8.02
C HIS A 707 37.64 7.31 -9.20
N THR A 708 37.42 8.05 -10.28
CA THR A 708 36.58 7.65 -11.39
C THR A 708 37.39 7.35 -12.63
N ARG A 709 37.28 6.11 -13.11
CA ARG A 709 37.66 5.75 -14.46
C ARG A 709 36.50 6.07 -15.41
N MET A 710 36.77 6.85 -16.44
CA MET A 710 35.80 7.11 -17.51
C MET A 710 36.31 6.50 -18.81
N THR A 711 35.51 5.61 -19.40
CA THR A 711 35.85 4.91 -20.63
C THR A 711 34.93 5.35 -21.75
N PHE A 712 35.49 5.94 -22.81
CA PHE A 712 34.77 6.35 -24.01
C PHE A 712 34.92 5.31 -25.11
N VAL A 713 33.82 4.81 -25.63
CA VAL A 713 33.76 3.95 -26.83
C VAL A 713 32.76 4.54 -27.80
N THR A 714 33.03 4.43 -29.10
CA THR A 714 32.16 4.97 -30.13
C THR A 714 30.80 4.27 -30.09
N GLY A 715 29.72 5.05 -30.15
CA GLY A 715 28.36 4.51 -30.11
C GLY A 715 28.04 3.61 -31.31
N PRO A 716 27.19 2.56 -31.16
CA PRO A 716 26.83 1.66 -32.26
C PRO A 716 26.00 2.31 -33.38
N THR A 717 25.46 3.50 -33.14
CA THR A 717 24.57 4.24 -34.06
C THR A 717 25.03 5.68 -34.28
N ASP A 718 26.28 6.01 -33.96
CA ASP A 718 26.71 7.40 -33.96
C ASP A 718 27.01 7.91 -35.38
N ASP A 719 26.36 9.02 -35.76
CA ASP A 719 26.66 9.80 -36.96
C ASP A 719 27.72 10.89 -36.66
N ASN A 720 28.01 11.12 -35.39
CA ASN A 720 29.00 12.08 -34.91
C ASN A 720 30.41 11.51 -35.05
N ILE A 721 31.36 12.38 -35.40
CA ILE A 721 32.75 11.96 -35.66
C ILE A 721 33.54 11.88 -34.34
N PHE A 722 33.09 12.63 -33.31
CA PHE A 722 33.70 12.70 -31.99
C PHE A 722 32.67 12.98 -30.90
N GLU A 723 32.77 12.22 -29.83
CA GLU A 723 32.21 12.43 -28.52
C GLU A 723 33.05 13.48 -27.79
N THR A 724 32.46 14.22 -26.86
CA THR A 724 33.13 15.37 -26.23
C THR A 724 33.41 15.16 -24.74
N TYR A 725 34.51 15.73 -24.27
CA TYR A 725 34.82 15.87 -22.86
C TYR A 725 35.13 17.33 -22.54
N GLU A 726 34.37 17.91 -21.62
CA GLU A 726 34.56 19.27 -21.11
C GLU A 726 35.78 19.36 -20.18
N ALA A 727 36.82 20.06 -20.63
CA ALA A 727 38.03 20.28 -19.86
C ALA A 727 37.81 21.41 -18.84
N ALA A 728 37.54 21.06 -17.57
CA ALA A 728 37.17 22.04 -16.53
C ALA A 728 38.32 22.60 -15.67
N GLY A 729 39.54 22.06 -15.83
CA GLY A 729 40.67 22.36 -14.96
C GLY A 729 41.33 23.69 -15.31
N LYS A 730 41.79 24.44 -14.31
CA LYS A 730 42.65 25.60 -14.57
C LYS A 730 43.99 25.10 -15.12
N ASP A 731 44.44 25.65 -16.24
CA ASP A 731 45.77 25.33 -16.78
C ASP A 731 46.88 25.90 -15.87
N LEU A 732 47.46 25.02 -15.07
CA LEU A 732 48.56 25.27 -14.15
C LEU A 732 49.86 24.58 -14.64
N GLY A 733 49.89 24.11 -15.88
CA GLY A 733 50.99 23.30 -16.37
C GLY A 733 51.05 21.92 -15.70
N PHE A 734 52.14 21.20 -15.97
CA PHE A 734 52.47 19.93 -15.31
C PHE A 734 53.04 20.21 -13.91
N THR A 735 52.19 20.60 -12.96
CA THR A 735 52.57 20.95 -11.58
C THR A 735 51.68 20.23 -10.57
N ARG A 736 52.18 20.03 -9.34
CA ARG A 736 51.41 19.38 -8.25
C ARG A 736 50.07 20.05 -8.01
N ALA A 737 50.03 21.39 -8.05
CA ALA A 737 48.80 22.17 -7.91
C ALA A 737 47.78 21.90 -9.03
N GLY A 738 48.22 21.50 -10.22
CA GLY A 738 47.33 21.07 -11.31
C GLY A 738 46.69 19.71 -11.06
N PHE A 739 47.37 18.81 -10.34
CA PHE A 739 46.89 17.47 -9.99
C PHE A 739 46.19 17.39 -8.63
N TRP A 740 45.87 18.53 -8.01
CA TRP A 740 45.13 18.59 -6.75
C TRP A 740 43.98 19.58 -6.83
N ARG A 741 42.76 19.15 -6.44
CA ARG A 741 41.53 19.98 -6.41
C ARG A 741 41.33 20.86 -7.66
N ASN A 742 41.57 20.29 -8.85
CA ASN A 742 41.48 20.99 -10.13
C ASN A 742 40.71 20.14 -11.18
N PHE A 743 39.61 19.52 -10.74
CA PHE A 743 38.79 18.57 -11.55
C PHE A 743 39.59 17.39 -12.11
N VAL A 744 40.59 16.95 -11.35
CA VAL A 744 41.46 15.84 -11.72
C VAL A 744 40.66 14.54 -11.70
N MET A 745 40.81 13.75 -12.75
CA MET A 745 40.20 12.43 -12.88
C MET A 745 41.22 11.32 -12.66
N ASP A 746 40.79 10.17 -12.15
CA ASP A 746 41.65 8.99 -12.03
C ASP A 746 42.15 8.53 -13.40
N SER A 747 41.23 8.06 -14.26
CA SER A 747 41.62 7.45 -15.53
C SER A 747 40.73 7.93 -16.67
N LEU A 748 41.33 8.49 -17.72
CA LEU A 748 40.67 8.67 -19.02
C LEU A 748 41.06 7.51 -19.93
N VAL A 749 40.06 6.82 -20.47
CA VAL A 749 40.26 5.70 -21.40
C VAL A 749 39.48 5.99 -22.69
N VAL A 750 40.17 5.97 -23.82
CA VAL A 750 39.56 6.14 -25.15
C VAL A 750 39.72 4.84 -25.94
N GLY A 751 38.61 4.13 -26.13
CA GLY A 751 38.53 2.73 -26.59
C GLY A 751 38.85 1.71 -25.50
N THR A 752 39.04 0.44 -25.84
CA THR A 752 39.46 -0.59 -24.89
C THR A 752 40.97 -0.87 -24.96
N PRO A 753 41.60 -1.27 -23.85
CA PRO A 753 43.04 -1.57 -23.82
C PRO A 753 43.41 -2.92 -24.48
N ASP A 754 42.44 -3.80 -24.74
CA ASP A 754 42.65 -5.24 -24.93
C ASP A 754 42.04 -5.82 -26.23
N TRP A 755 42.29 -5.20 -27.39
CA TRP A 755 42.24 -5.79 -28.75
C TRP A 755 41.10 -6.79 -29.07
N SER A 756 39.94 -6.68 -28.42
CA SER A 756 38.97 -7.77 -28.48
C SER A 756 38.04 -7.62 -29.69
N HIS A 757 37.46 -6.44 -29.92
CA HIS A 757 36.43 -6.24 -30.94
C HIS A 757 36.50 -4.82 -31.58
N VAL A 758 36.13 -4.67 -32.87
CA VAL A 758 36.16 -3.36 -33.59
C VAL A 758 35.21 -2.32 -32.98
N TRP A 759 34.18 -2.77 -32.25
CA TRP A 759 33.26 -1.92 -31.48
C TRP A 759 33.86 -1.36 -30.19
N ASP A 760 35.14 -1.67 -29.93
CA ASP A 760 35.87 -1.22 -28.77
C ASP A 760 36.75 0.02 -29.05
N ILE A 761 36.66 0.63 -30.23
CA ILE A 761 37.36 1.89 -30.53
C ILE A 761 36.65 3.06 -29.86
N GLY A 762 37.39 4.11 -29.51
CA GLY A 762 36.82 5.36 -29.04
C GLY A 762 37.29 6.54 -29.88
N THR A 763 36.38 7.47 -30.13
CA THR A 763 36.64 8.79 -30.69
C THR A 763 36.31 9.80 -29.60
N LEU A 764 37.26 10.65 -29.21
CA LEU A 764 37.03 11.66 -28.19
C LEU A 764 37.69 12.98 -28.59
N GLN A 765 36.98 14.08 -28.43
CA GLN A 765 37.49 15.43 -28.60
C GLN A 765 37.35 16.22 -27.29
N LEU A 766 38.38 16.97 -26.90
CA LEU A 766 38.28 17.89 -25.77
C LEU A 766 37.57 19.19 -26.20
N VAL A 767 36.74 19.73 -25.32
CA VAL A 767 36.03 21.00 -25.50
C VAL A 767 36.15 21.87 -24.25
N ASP A 768 35.92 23.18 -24.43
CA ASP A 768 35.93 24.23 -23.41
C ASP A 768 34.66 25.07 -23.65
N ASP A 769 33.51 24.44 -23.39
CA ASP A 769 32.18 25.02 -23.58
C ASP A 769 31.71 25.78 -22.32
N PHE A 770 32.27 25.47 -21.15
CA PHE A 770 31.93 26.05 -19.86
C PHE A 770 33.15 26.69 -19.19
N ASP A 771 33.04 27.97 -18.81
CA ASP A 771 34.06 28.65 -18.01
C ASP A 771 33.99 28.19 -16.54
N ASN A 772 34.51 26.98 -16.26
CA ASN A 772 34.56 26.37 -14.94
C ASN A 772 35.51 27.09 -13.98
N GLN A 773 36.56 27.74 -14.51
CA GLN A 773 37.62 28.38 -13.73
C GLN A 773 37.88 29.83 -14.17
N ALA A 774 36.83 30.65 -14.26
CA ALA A 774 36.88 32.12 -14.43
C ALA A 774 38.08 32.62 -15.27
N ASN A 775 38.10 32.29 -16.56
CA ASN A 775 39.07 32.75 -17.54
C ASN A 775 38.37 33.58 -18.62
N ALA A 776 38.26 34.89 -18.43
CA ALA A 776 37.67 35.81 -19.40
C ALA A 776 38.51 36.05 -20.68
N SER A 777 39.42 35.15 -21.08
CA SER A 777 40.23 35.33 -22.30
C SER A 777 40.65 34.02 -22.97
N THR A 778 40.61 34.03 -24.30
CA THR A 778 41.16 33.04 -25.27
C THR A 778 42.65 32.70 -25.11
N ASP A 779 43.35 33.31 -24.15
CA ASP A 779 44.80 33.24 -24.00
C ASP A 779 45.23 32.23 -22.91
N ARG A 780 44.28 31.65 -22.16
CA ARG A 780 44.48 30.58 -21.18
C ARG A 780 43.29 29.61 -21.20
N PRO A 781 43.20 28.73 -22.22
CA PRO A 781 42.17 27.70 -22.26
C PRO A 781 42.23 26.83 -21.01
N GLU A 782 41.09 26.26 -20.63
CA GLU A 782 41.03 25.26 -19.58
C GLU A 782 41.79 23.98 -20.01
N ALA A 783 42.17 23.15 -19.04
CA ALA A 783 43.02 21.98 -19.24
C ALA A 783 42.47 20.75 -18.52
N LEU A 784 42.70 19.59 -19.13
CA LEU A 784 42.34 18.30 -18.56
C LEU A 784 43.51 17.69 -17.77
N TYR A 785 43.26 17.30 -16.53
CA TYR A 785 44.20 16.60 -15.67
C TYR A 785 43.72 15.19 -15.36
N VAL A 786 44.56 14.18 -15.63
CA VAL A 786 44.25 12.76 -15.38
C VAL A 786 45.43 12.04 -14.75
N HIS A 787 45.21 11.08 -13.83
CA HIS A 787 46.31 10.26 -13.35
C HIS A 787 46.79 9.28 -14.44
N GLU A 788 45.88 8.56 -15.06
CA GLU A 788 46.16 7.64 -16.16
C GLU A 788 45.42 8.07 -17.43
N LEU A 789 46.17 8.23 -18.53
CA LEU A 789 45.63 8.30 -19.87
C LEU A 789 45.87 6.96 -20.58
N VAL A 790 44.81 6.32 -21.05
CA VAL A 790 44.88 5.14 -21.89
C VAL A 790 44.20 5.42 -23.22
N VAL A 791 44.92 5.22 -24.32
CA VAL A 791 44.33 5.31 -25.67
C VAL A 791 44.54 4.00 -26.38
N GLY A 792 43.42 3.31 -26.61
CA GLY A 792 43.35 1.99 -27.21
C GLY A 792 43.74 1.96 -28.69
N PRO A 793 43.94 0.76 -29.26
CA PRO A 793 44.27 0.58 -30.67
C PRO A 793 43.17 1.17 -31.58
N GLY A 794 43.57 1.94 -32.60
CA GLY A 794 42.64 2.52 -33.57
C GLY A 794 41.78 3.68 -33.03
N SER A 795 41.82 3.96 -31.72
CA SER A 795 41.15 5.08 -31.10
C SER A 795 41.76 6.42 -31.49
N ILE A 796 40.94 7.48 -31.46
CA ILE A 796 41.35 8.84 -31.76
C ILE A 796 41.03 9.74 -30.57
N LEU A 797 42.05 10.43 -30.05
CA LEU A 797 41.89 11.52 -29.09
C LEU A 797 42.32 12.84 -29.74
N ASP A 798 41.37 13.76 -29.92
CA ASP A 798 41.61 15.10 -30.39
C ASP A 798 41.63 16.09 -29.23
N LEU A 799 42.78 16.74 -29.03
CA LEU A 799 42.95 17.73 -27.97
C LEU A 799 42.29 19.07 -28.32
N ASN A 800 41.94 19.30 -29.59
CA ASN A 800 41.23 20.50 -30.04
C ASN A 800 41.90 21.83 -29.62
N GLY A 801 43.24 21.83 -29.49
CA GLY A 801 44.00 23.00 -29.03
C GLY A 801 44.03 23.22 -27.52
N LEU A 802 43.42 22.33 -26.73
CA LEU A 802 43.45 22.33 -25.27
C LEU A 802 44.63 21.52 -24.73
N ASN A 803 45.00 21.78 -23.47
CA ASN A 803 46.10 21.06 -22.80
C ASN A 803 45.57 19.85 -22.02
N LEU A 804 46.27 18.72 -22.14
CA LEU A 804 46.04 17.52 -21.32
C LEU A 804 47.32 17.13 -20.59
N TYR A 805 47.23 17.02 -19.27
CA TYR A 805 48.33 16.59 -18.41
C TYR A 805 48.00 15.23 -17.79
N ALA A 806 48.89 14.25 -18.01
CA ALA A 806 48.75 12.89 -17.46
C ALA A 806 50.01 12.43 -16.74
N LEU A 807 49.89 11.83 -15.56
CA LEU A 807 51.03 11.27 -14.83
C LEU A 807 51.53 9.99 -15.48
N VAL A 808 50.61 9.16 -15.95
CA VAL A 808 50.87 7.90 -16.65
C VAL A 808 50.17 7.94 -18.00
N MET A 809 50.91 7.65 -19.07
CA MET A 809 50.36 7.53 -20.42
C MET A 809 50.59 6.13 -20.97
N ARG A 810 49.51 5.50 -21.44
CA ARG A 810 49.50 4.21 -22.14
C ARG A 810 48.81 4.38 -23.49
N ILE A 811 49.58 4.83 -24.46
CA ILE A 811 49.09 5.10 -25.82
C ILE A 811 49.50 3.92 -26.70
N HIS A 812 48.52 3.22 -27.26
CA HIS A 812 48.79 2.14 -28.21
C HIS A 812 49.47 2.70 -29.48
N PRO A 813 50.42 1.99 -30.12
CA PRO A 813 51.07 2.48 -31.35
C PRO A 813 50.11 2.80 -32.51
N ASP A 814 48.98 2.11 -32.56
CA ASP A 814 47.91 2.31 -33.56
C ASP A 814 46.88 3.38 -33.15
N ALA A 815 47.02 3.99 -31.97
CA ALA A 815 46.19 5.11 -31.55
C ALA A 815 46.60 6.40 -32.25
N LYS A 816 45.66 7.31 -32.45
CA LYS A 816 45.91 8.64 -33.02
C LYS A 816 45.63 9.73 -31.99
N ILE A 817 46.62 10.56 -31.72
CA ILE A 817 46.44 11.82 -30.98
C ILE A 817 46.47 12.97 -31.98
N ILE A 818 45.49 13.87 -31.93
CA ILE A 818 45.45 15.11 -32.70
C ILE A 818 45.72 16.26 -31.74
N GLY A 819 46.80 17.01 -31.98
CA GLY A 819 47.32 18.02 -31.07
C GLY A 819 48.63 17.60 -30.40
N ASP A 820 49.30 18.54 -29.75
CA ASP A 820 50.58 18.31 -29.09
C ASP A 820 50.34 17.97 -27.62
N LEU A 821 50.60 16.71 -27.23
CA LEU A 821 50.71 16.39 -25.81
C LEU A 821 51.93 17.13 -25.23
N PRO A 822 51.80 17.83 -24.10
CA PRO A 822 52.92 18.52 -23.48
C PRO A 822 54.04 17.51 -23.20
N SER A 823 55.22 17.75 -23.76
CA SER A 823 56.38 16.88 -23.58
C SER A 823 56.88 16.97 -22.13
N VAL A 824 56.59 15.95 -21.32
CA VAL A 824 57.09 15.86 -19.93
C VAL A 824 58.62 15.70 -19.95
N ARG A 825 59.35 16.68 -19.39
CA ARG A 825 60.69 16.42 -18.86
C ARG A 825 60.50 15.69 -17.53
N LEU A 826 60.76 14.38 -17.56
CA LEU A 826 60.76 13.51 -16.39
C LEU A 826 61.73 14.04 -15.33
N ASP A 827 61.19 14.58 -14.26
CA ASP A 827 61.58 14.24 -12.89
C ASP A 827 60.27 14.02 -12.11
N ALA A 828 59.64 12.85 -12.30
CA ALA A 828 58.45 12.43 -11.54
C ALA A 828 58.65 12.58 -10.01
N VAL A 829 59.91 12.57 -9.56
CA VAL A 829 60.38 12.73 -8.18
C VAL A 829 59.95 14.06 -7.52
N GLU A 830 59.70 15.15 -8.26
CA GLU A 830 59.19 16.40 -7.66
C GLU A 830 57.66 16.42 -7.46
N MET A 831 56.92 15.56 -8.19
CA MET A 831 55.44 15.51 -8.17
C MET A 831 54.90 14.50 -7.17
N THR A 832 55.62 13.41 -6.94
CA THR A 832 55.19 12.26 -6.15
C THR A 832 56.03 12.13 -4.88
N ARG A 833 55.53 12.63 -3.74
CA ARG A 833 56.20 12.47 -2.44
C ARG A 833 55.82 11.11 -1.83
N PRO A 834 56.76 10.20 -1.52
CA PRO A 834 56.41 8.89 -0.98
C PRO A 834 55.50 9.01 0.25
N GLY A 835 54.35 8.34 0.22
CA GLY A 835 53.34 8.41 1.28
C GLY A 835 52.18 9.38 1.02
N ASP A 836 52.31 10.32 0.09
CA ASP A 836 51.32 11.36 -0.23
C ASP A 836 50.52 10.91 -1.47
N ALA A 837 49.39 10.25 -1.24
CA ALA A 837 48.53 9.68 -2.28
C ALA A 837 47.60 10.72 -2.89
N ASP A 838 47.06 11.64 -2.11
CA ASP A 838 46.10 12.62 -2.62
C ASP A 838 46.79 13.86 -3.23
N MET A 839 48.12 13.96 -3.10
CA MET A 839 48.99 14.99 -3.70
C MET A 839 48.78 16.39 -3.11
N ASP A 840 48.26 16.51 -1.89
CA ASP A 840 47.79 17.79 -1.34
C ASP A 840 48.91 18.72 -0.82
N GLY A 841 50.00 18.16 -0.34
CA GLY A 841 51.16 18.89 0.17
C GLY A 841 51.94 18.11 1.22
N ASP A 842 51.24 17.23 1.94
CA ASP A 842 51.75 16.56 3.12
C ASP A 842 51.51 15.05 3.09
N VAL A 843 51.83 14.35 4.18
CA VAL A 843 51.65 12.91 4.31
C VAL A 843 50.91 12.68 5.61
N ASP A 844 49.63 12.36 5.55
CA ASP A 844 48.76 12.32 6.73
C ASP A 844 47.76 11.15 6.74
N LEU A 845 46.70 11.27 7.54
CA LEU A 845 45.70 10.22 7.68
C LEU A 845 44.86 10.01 6.41
N ASP A 846 44.66 11.04 5.60
CA ASP A 846 43.89 10.95 4.36
C ASP A 846 44.65 10.09 3.33
N ASP A 847 45.98 10.13 3.35
CA ASP A 847 46.81 9.20 2.58
C ASP A 847 46.73 7.76 3.08
N PHE A 848 46.75 7.55 4.41
CA PHE A 848 46.61 6.21 4.97
C PHE A 848 45.23 5.63 4.63
N VAL A 849 44.20 6.47 4.55
CA VAL A 849 42.86 6.07 4.10
C VAL A 849 42.91 5.63 2.63
N CYS A 850 43.59 6.37 1.76
CA CYS A 850 43.81 5.96 0.36
C CYS A 850 44.49 4.59 0.28
N LEU A 851 45.63 4.42 0.96
CA LEU A 851 46.35 3.15 0.99
C LEU A 851 45.52 2.02 1.62
N LYS A 852 44.94 2.23 2.80
CA LYS A 852 44.15 1.22 3.52
C LYS A 852 42.93 0.75 2.70
N ASN A 853 42.31 1.65 1.93
CA ASN A 853 41.14 1.32 1.08
C ASN A 853 41.49 0.55 -0.20
N ASN A 854 42.74 0.66 -0.65
CA ASN A 854 43.25 0.07 -1.89
C ASN A 854 44.24 -1.08 -1.65
N PHE A 855 44.50 -1.42 -0.38
CA PHE A 855 45.45 -2.45 0.00
C PHE A 855 45.14 -3.81 -0.65
N GLY A 856 46.15 -4.41 -1.28
CA GLY A 856 46.05 -5.67 -2.01
C GLY A 856 45.64 -5.53 -3.48
N LEU A 857 45.41 -4.31 -4.00
CA LEU A 857 45.24 -4.10 -5.43
C LEU A 857 46.55 -4.44 -6.17
N THR A 858 46.45 -5.15 -7.30
CA THR A 858 47.62 -5.65 -8.07
C THR A 858 47.52 -5.40 -9.58
N ALA A 859 46.48 -4.68 -10.00
CA ALA A 859 46.25 -4.33 -11.40
C ALA A 859 45.74 -2.90 -11.48
N ARG A 860 46.24 -2.14 -12.47
CA ARG A 860 45.82 -0.75 -12.76
C ARG A 860 46.00 0.18 -11.55
N VAL A 861 47.06 -0.06 -10.78
CA VAL A 861 47.43 0.75 -9.62
C VAL A 861 48.40 1.84 -10.06
N HIS A 862 48.30 2.99 -9.43
CA HIS A 862 49.21 4.12 -9.60
C HIS A 862 49.34 4.88 -8.27
N TRP A 863 50.17 5.91 -8.24
CA TRP A 863 50.47 6.72 -7.05
C TRP A 863 49.26 7.07 -6.17
N GLY A 864 48.19 7.61 -6.76
CA GLY A 864 46.99 8.02 -6.01
C GLY A 864 46.19 6.88 -5.37
N HIS A 865 46.48 5.62 -5.69
CA HIS A 865 45.92 4.46 -5.02
C HIS A 865 46.73 4.04 -3.77
N GLY A 866 47.87 4.68 -3.52
CA GLY A 866 48.79 4.30 -2.45
C GLY A 866 49.92 3.38 -2.90
N ASP A 867 50.26 3.34 -4.20
CA ASP A 867 51.47 2.67 -4.73
C ASP A 867 52.61 3.69 -4.78
N TYR A 868 53.31 3.79 -3.66
CA TYR A 868 54.33 4.81 -3.42
C TYR A 868 55.72 4.41 -3.91
N ASP A 869 55.92 3.14 -4.29
CA ASP A 869 57.14 2.68 -4.93
C ASP A 869 57.01 2.52 -6.46
N GLY A 870 55.78 2.65 -6.99
CA GLY A 870 55.46 2.60 -8.42
C GLY A 870 55.51 1.19 -9.02
N ASN A 871 55.43 0.14 -8.19
CA ASN A 871 55.56 -1.25 -8.63
C ASN A 871 54.26 -1.83 -9.25
N GLY A 872 53.17 -1.07 -9.24
CA GLY A 872 51.86 -1.46 -9.77
C GLY A 872 51.01 -2.27 -8.79
N ARG A 873 51.31 -2.23 -7.49
CA ARG A 873 50.57 -2.89 -6.42
C ARG A 873 50.47 -1.96 -5.21
N VAL A 874 49.46 -2.18 -4.37
CA VAL A 874 49.36 -1.54 -3.05
C VAL A 874 49.56 -2.61 -2.00
N ASP A 875 50.71 -2.63 -1.33
CA ASP A 875 51.02 -3.65 -0.33
C ASP A 875 51.76 -3.09 0.91
N LEU A 876 52.41 -3.99 1.67
CA LEU A 876 53.08 -3.62 2.91
C LEU A 876 54.29 -2.71 2.68
N ASP A 877 54.92 -2.76 1.50
CA ASP A 877 56.05 -1.90 1.18
C ASP A 877 55.59 -0.44 1.03
N ASP A 878 54.38 -0.23 0.50
CA ASP A 878 53.75 1.09 0.47
C ASP A 878 53.35 1.60 1.85
N PHE A 879 52.79 0.75 2.72
CA PHE A 879 52.48 1.18 4.09
C PHE A 879 53.75 1.56 4.84
N ALA A 880 54.87 0.89 4.55
CA ALA A 880 56.17 1.28 5.08
C ALA A 880 56.60 2.65 4.58
N LEU A 881 56.42 2.96 3.28
CA LEU A 881 56.69 4.28 2.73
C LEU A 881 55.81 5.37 3.35
N LEU A 882 54.51 5.13 3.50
CA LEU A 882 53.61 6.05 4.18
C LEU A 882 53.98 6.25 5.65
N LYS A 883 54.09 5.16 6.41
CA LYS A 883 54.44 5.21 7.84
C LYS A 883 55.80 5.91 8.08
N ASN A 884 56.73 5.84 7.13
CA ASN A 884 58.05 6.49 7.21
C ASN A 884 58.03 7.99 6.86
N ASN A 885 57.11 8.44 6.01
CA ASN A 885 57.00 9.85 5.59
C ASN A 885 55.87 10.59 6.30
N PHE A 886 55.10 9.92 7.16
CA PHE A 886 53.98 10.48 7.91
C PHE A 886 54.36 11.75 8.69
N GLY A 887 53.56 12.79 8.55
CA GLY A 887 53.75 14.11 9.15
C GLY A 887 54.76 15.01 8.42
N THR A 888 55.26 14.62 7.25
CA THR A 888 56.11 15.49 6.42
C THR A 888 55.23 16.40 5.56
N ALA A 889 55.50 17.71 5.50
CA ALA A 889 54.83 18.67 4.62
C ALA A 889 55.81 19.32 3.63
N ALA A 890 55.34 19.86 2.50
CA ALA A 890 56.18 20.65 1.59
C ALA A 890 56.79 21.86 2.34
N ALA A 891 58.08 22.11 2.15
CA ALA A 891 58.74 23.26 2.78
C ALA A 891 58.12 24.55 2.21
N VAL A 892 57.34 25.27 3.02
CA VAL A 892 56.86 26.61 2.67
C VAL A 892 58.10 27.49 2.48
N PRO A 893 58.28 28.17 1.33
CA PRO A 893 59.39 29.10 1.18
C PRO A 893 59.32 30.13 2.31
N GLU A 894 60.38 30.24 3.11
CA GLU A 894 60.44 31.22 4.19
C GLU A 894 60.04 32.60 3.63
N PRO A 895 59.19 33.38 4.32
CA PRO A 895 58.77 34.65 3.79
C PRO A 895 60.01 35.50 3.45
N ALA A 896 59.98 36.19 2.31
CA ALA A 896 61.06 37.07 1.87
C ALA A 896 61.34 38.23 2.85
N THR A 897 60.74 38.24 4.05
CA THR A 897 61.00 39.14 5.16
C THR A 897 62.47 39.16 5.57
N LEU A 898 63.21 38.04 5.54
CA LEU A 898 64.65 38.08 5.83
C LEU A 898 65.46 38.76 4.71
N VAL A 899 65.06 38.58 3.45
CA VAL A 899 65.68 39.26 2.31
C VAL A 899 65.34 40.75 2.30
N LEU A 900 64.08 41.12 2.60
CA LEU A 900 63.63 42.50 2.76
C LEU A 900 64.25 43.18 3.98
N LEU A 901 64.46 42.45 5.09
CA LEU A 901 65.16 42.94 6.27
C LEU A 901 66.65 43.13 5.99
N ALA A 902 67.28 42.22 5.22
CA ALA A 902 68.66 42.35 4.78
C ALA A 902 68.86 43.51 3.80
N LEU A 903 67.93 43.72 2.84
CA LEU A 903 67.91 44.86 1.93
C LEU A 903 67.61 46.18 2.67
N GLY A 904 66.71 46.16 3.65
CA GLY A 904 66.43 47.27 4.55
C GLY A 904 67.64 47.64 5.42
N ALA A 905 68.34 46.64 5.97
CA ALA A 905 69.56 46.85 6.75
C ALA A 905 70.72 47.36 5.86
N ALA A 906 70.84 46.88 4.62
CA ALA A 906 71.86 47.33 3.67
C ALA A 906 71.63 48.79 3.21
N THR A 907 70.37 49.21 3.03
CA THR A 907 70.03 50.61 2.73
C THR A 907 70.23 51.54 3.92
N LEU A 908 70.01 51.07 5.15
CA LEU A 908 70.30 51.82 6.39
C LEU A 908 71.80 51.96 6.67
N ARG A 909 72.63 50.97 6.31
CA ARG A 909 74.09 51.01 6.51
C ARG A 909 74.82 51.96 5.55
N ARG A 910 74.22 52.32 4.41
CA ARG A 910 74.74 53.36 3.49
C ARG A 910 74.41 54.79 3.91
N ARG A 911 73.63 54.99 4.99
CA ARG A 911 73.23 56.31 5.51
C ARG A 911 73.92 56.73 6.82
N ARG A 912 75.01 56.05 7.22
CA ARG A 912 75.86 56.48 8.34
C ARG A 912 77.25 56.85 7.87
#